data_AF-A0A8H7QYK2-F1
#
_entry.id   AF-A0A8H7QYK2-F1
#
_cell.length_a   1.000
_cell.length_b   1.000
_cell.length_c   1.000
_cell.angle_alpha   90.00
_cell.angle_beta   90.00
_cell.angle_gamma   90.00
#
_symmetry.space_group_name_H-M   'P 1'
#
loop_
_entity.id
_entity.type
_entity.pdbx_description
1 polymer ?
#
loop_
_entity_poly.entity_id
_entity_poly.type
_entity_poly.pdbx_seq_one_letter_code
_entity_poly.pdbx_strand_id
1 'polypeptide(L)'
;MAEPVDITPSSSAPMSVDVLCLINESRMTYGLRHQDYQRYREYCTNRIRRLRQILKLTQSNNKTTNVRKPLPQEFNDARFLHLGVYETERAWAFAMELKQESGSSMETRQRHHLVKRLKRASQHAEALYNLCQEQTVDVRTVLDVKAYASLMKGYLYFEQQQFQEALNQFIESRTVYEKFTKINSTAEQEALSFSAIDEIDPNIRFCAYKLQLSGGQDIDGIVSKHHGPGLGQLKEQLAKIGDDKSKDQSLKTLMWRDKEFTIKNQNLAQAVFKAQDLRKAINTSDASAFDAVLSAWAEADKLAKKALKDDKEATAKVTSSRSAAATEDLNNLFTFVEYNLFGSSIERNVCLVSQVVEKSSGKKPQQAVKLYDDILKNIEYIWELPQVKDNMSLDGELNVLSLYYKGCRCVQVASAYNEMKKTQESLAIYQRGQTYVVQAKQALSQIRSFADDALLKVTDSDLADLEQTIRSGTWKSRAAWYLENGSDNVDNEQQVSQKMQQLDLNTTESLLEHLDSYPSNISPENLVDFPPKFQPVACKPFYFDLAANFVKYPEESLAARTEKSSGTGSGFWGIFGRNHAWLEGNLSDEQLGQLTPEQLENYNLQLKYNKEHKGHESQHELMAIILLFALFASQFLILWWKKKHYKSYQAVSLGGLYFFPMLFGFYAGWYRFLVFWTLFSIVNGFVMYKASRKPLEAMTPRMVYKWFTVVYNVSFVVGVVGYAIVLIAFFGIAELFSAGSEFIQVGILMLSYGLYFGVLGRDFVEICTDRMAATIGYYSKDGLPNKYLGEGICAVCGYATSDGHHATLTTDPSQRPMFSDDPVHQLTCKHVFHEKCIRGWVMIGKKDICPYCKEKVELKQFKRNPWDTQQQLYLNLLDGVRYLVVWQPIIFGAVQLAYYLFGLD
;
A
#
# COMPACT_ATOMS: atom_id res chain seq x y z
N MET A 1 31.87 44.86 -11.23
CA MET A 1 33.18 44.46 -10.68
C MET A 1 32.96 44.17 -9.20
N ALA A 2 33.01 42.91 -8.82
CA ALA A 2 33.00 42.47 -7.43
C ALA A 2 34.15 41.47 -7.30
N GLU A 3 35.06 41.74 -6.37
CA GLU A 3 36.31 41.01 -6.18
C GLU A 3 36.06 39.55 -5.75
N PRO A 4 36.93 38.61 -6.14
CA PRO A 4 36.84 37.23 -5.69
C PRO A 4 37.43 37.10 -4.28
N VAL A 5 36.64 36.51 -3.37
CA VAL A 5 37.09 36.10 -2.04
C VAL A 5 38.10 34.97 -2.19
N ASP A 6 39.35 35.24 -1.80
CA ASP A 6 40.41 34.25 -1.65
C ASP A 6 40.07 33.28 -0.52
N ILE A 7 40.07 31.99 -0.83
CA ILE A 7 39.99 30.90 0.16
C ILE A 7 41.38 30.29 0.24
N THR A 8 42.13 30.62 1.29
CA THR A 8 43.36 29.92 1.68
C THR A 8 43.04 28.51 2.19
N PRO A 9 43.77 27.46 1.77
CA PRO A 9 43.53 26.10 2.23
C PRO A 9 44.22 25.87 3.58
N SER A 10 43.49 25.39 4.59
CA SER A 10 44.08 24.86 5.81
C SER A 10 43.35 23.59 6.28
N SER A 11 44.14 22.59 6.68
CA SER A 11 43.85 21.21 7.09
C SER A 11 43.36 20.25 5.98
N SER A 12 44.30 19.49 5.38
CA SER A 12 44.00 18.48 4.35
C SER A 12 43.50 17.17 4.98
N ALA A 13 42.22 17.14 5.37
CA ALA A 13 41.53 15.87 5.54
C ALA A 13 41.50 15.13 4.19
N PRO A 14 41.74 13.81 4.14
CA PRO A 14 41.69 13.05 2.89
C PRO A 14 40.30 13.14 2.27
N MET A 15 40.22 13.23 0.94
CA MET A 15 38.94 13.25 0.25
C MET A 15 38.21 11.91 0.46
N SER A 16 36.95 11.95 0.90
CA SER A 16 36.11 10.76 1.09
C SER A 16 34.85 10.84 0.22
N VAL A 17 34.56 9.78 -0.52
CA VAL A 17 33.32 9.61 -1.29
C VAL A 17 32.81 8.18 -1.08
N ASP A 18 31.52 8.05 -0.79
CA ASP A 18 30.80 6.78 -0.80
C ASP A 18 30.16 6.60 -2.18
N VAL A 19 30.80 5.79 -3.03
CA VAL A 19 30.40 5.61 -4.43
C VAL A 19 29.10 4.84 -4.48
N LEU A 20 28.95 3.77 -3.69
CA LEU A 20 27.74 2.96 -3.62
C LEU A 20 26.51 3.78 -3.20
N CYS A 21 26.63 4.60 -2.16
CA CYS A 21 25.56 5.49 -1.72
C CYS A 21 25.20 6.49 -2.84
N LEU A 22 26.21 7.16 -3.40
CA LEU A 22 26.02 8.18 -4.44
C LEU A 22 25.32 7.62 -5.69
N ILE A 23 25.73 6.44 -6.16
CA ILE A 23 25.10 5.81 -7.33
C ILE A 23 23.68 5.34 -6.99
N ASN A 24 23.46 4.73 -5.83
CA ASN A 24 22.14 4.21 -5.48
C ASN A 24 21.10 5.33 -5.35
N GLU A 25 21.43 6.40 -4.61
CA GLU A 25 20.57 7.58 -4.50
C GLU A 25 20.28 8.20 -5.87
N SER A 26 21.31 8.35 -6.70
CA SER A 26 21.18 8.92 -8.04
C SER A 26 20.30 8.05 -8.95
N ARG A 27 20.51 6.73 -8.95
CA ARG A 27 19.74 5.76 -9.75
C ARG A 27 18.27 5.75 -9.32
N MET A 28 18.00 5.62 -8.02
CA MET A 28 16.64 5.54 -7.48
C MET A 28 15.85 6.84 -7.69
N THR A 29 16.50 8.00 -7.54
CA THR A 29 15.85 9.31 -7.70
C THR A 29 15.57 9.67 -9.15
N TYR A 30 16.50 9.35 -10.06
CA TYR A 30 16.49 9.91 -11.43
C TYR A 30 16.13 8.91 -12.54
N GLY A 31 15.49 7.77 -12.21
CA GLY A 31 14.75 6.98 -13.21
C GLY A 31 14.80 5.46 -13.03
N LEU A 32 15.85 4.89 -12.42
CA LEU A 32 16.04 3.45 -12.39
C LEU A 32 15.00 2.70 -11.54
N ARG A 33 14.32 3.38 -10.60
CA ARG A 33 13.15 2.82 -9.90
C ARG A 33 12.05 2.33 -10.85
N HIS A 34 11.97 2.92 -12.05
CA HIS A 34 11.03 2.54 -13.11
C HIS A 34 11.73 1.95 -14.35
N GLN A 35 12.98 1.50 -14.20
CA GLN A 35 13.82 0.98 -15.29
C GLN A 35 14.00 1.96 -16.47
N ASP A 36 14.02 3.27 -16.19
CA ASP A 36 14.23 4.30 -17.21
C ASP A 36 15.71 4.72 -17.23
N TYR A 37 16.52 4.00 -18.02
CA TYR A 37 17.94 4.29 -18.18
C TYR A 37 18.21 5.55 -19.01
N GLN A 38 17.29 5.92 -19.92
CA GLN A 38 17.43 7.13 -20.74
C GLN A 38 17.41 8.37 -19.84
N ARG A 39 16.40 8.47 -18.96
CA ARG A 39 16.28 9.58 -18.01
C ARG A 39 17.49 9.68 -17.08
N TYR A 40 17.98 8.54 -16.59
CA TYR A 40 19.17 8.51 -15.75
C TYR A 40 20.44 8.96 -16.50
N ARG A 41 20.59 8.57 -17.78
CA ARG A 41 21.68 9.01 -18.65
C ARG A 41 21.64 10.52 -18.89
N GLU A 42 20.46 11.09 -19.12
CA GLU A 42 20.27 12.54 -19.29
C GLU A 42 20.61 13.30 -18.00
N TYR A 43 20.17 12.78 -16.84
CA TYR A 43 20.57 13.29 -15.53
C TYR A 43 22.10 13.31 -15.37
N CYS A 44 22.78 12.18 -15.62
CA CYS A 44 24.23 12.09 -15.53
C CYS A 44 24.91 13.09 -16.47
N THR A 45 24.40 13.26 -17.69
CA THR A 45 24.93 14.24 -18.66
C THR A 45 24.83 15.67 -18.14
N ASN A 46 23.68 16.04 -17.59
CA ASN A 46 23.46 17.37 -17.01
C ASN A 46 24.26 17.58 -15.71
N ARG A 47 24.45 16.53 -14.91
CA ARG A 47 25.26 16.57 -13.69
C ARG A 47 26.74 16.76 -14.01
N ILE A 48 27.28 16.01 -14.99
CA ILE A 48 28.64 16.19 -15.52
C ILE A 48 28.84 17.63 -16.02
N ARG A 49 27.88 18.17 -16.79
CA ARG A 49 27.96 19.55 -17.30
C ARG A 49 28.04 20.56 -16.17
N ARG A 50 27.16 20.44 -15.16
CA ARG A 50 27.16 21.32 -13.98
C ARG A 50 28.44 21.19 -13.16
N LEU A 51 28.92 19.98 -12.90
CA LEU A 51 30.18 19.76 -12.20
C LEU A 51 31.36 20.38 -12.96
N ARG A 52 31.43 20.22 -14.28
CA ARG A 52 32.45 20.87 -15.10
C ARG A 52 32.38 22.40 -15.07
N GLN A 53 31.19 22.99 -14.98
CA GLN A 53 31.02 24.43 -14.81
C GLN A 53 31.50 24.89 -13.43
N ILE A 54 31.09 24.20 -12.37
CA ILE A 54 31.47 24.50 -10.98
C ILE A 54 32.99 24.39 -10.79
N LEU A 55 33.61 23.35 -11.35
CA LEU A 55 35.05 23.09 -11.28
C LEU A 55 35.86 23.92 -12.29
N LYS A 56 35.23 24.84 -13.04
CA LYS A 56 35.88 25.68 -14.06
C LYS A 56 36.68 24.87 -15.11
N LEU A 57 36.11 23.71 -15.48
CA LEU A 57 36.62 22.78 -16.50
C LEU A 57 35.95 22.98 -17.87
N THR A 58 35.18 24.04 -18.06
CA THR A 58 34.54 24.38 -19.34
C THR A 58 35.46 25.21 -20.24
N GLN A 59 35.51 24.88 -21.53
CA GLN A 59 36.12 25.70 -22.58
C GLN A 59 35.04 26.15 -23.60
N SER A 60 35.26 27.28 -24.26
CA SER A 60 34.42 27.72 -25.38
C SER A 60 34.58 26.75 -26.56
N ASN A 61 33.48 26.17 -27.03
CA ASN A 61 33.49 25.29 -28.19
C ASN A 61 33.69 26.12 -29.46
N ASN A 62 34.88 26.04 -30.07
CA ASN A 62 35.10 26.53 -31.42
C ASN A 62 34.72 25.44 -32.44
N LYS A 63 34.25 25.82 -33.64
CA LYS A 63 33.77 24.89 -34.70
C LYS A 63 34.78 23.82 -35.11
N THR A 64 36.07 23.96 -34.77
CA THR A 64 37.16 23.10 -35.23
C THR A 64 37.81 22.22 -34.15
N THR A 65 37.58 22.48 -32.86
CA THR A 65 38.25 21.73 -31.77
C THR A 65 37.33 21.51 -30.56
N ASN A 66 36.85 20.28 -30.38
CA ASN A 66 36.18 19.83 -29.16
C ASN A 66 37.24 19.20 -28.22
N VAL A 67 38.14 20.03 -27.66
CA VAL A 67 39.14 19.55 -26.70
C VAL A 67 38.59 19.72 -25.29
N ARG A 68 38.63 18.65 -24.48
CA ARG A 68 38.27 18.71 -23.06
C ARG A 68 39.45 19.28 -22.27
N LYS A 69 39.21 20.26 -21.39
CA LYS A 69 40.22 20.73 -20.44
C LYS A 69 40.67 19.56 -19.54
N PRO A 70 41.98 19.29 -19.41
CA PRO A 70 42.49 18.26 -18.52
C PRO A 70 42.21 18.61 -17.05
N LEU A 71 42.21 17.59 -16.20
CA LEU A 71 42.11 17.76 -14.75
C LEU A 71 43.41 18.40 -14.22
N PRO A 72 43.34 19.21 -13.14
CA PRO A 72 44.54 19.66 -12.42
C PRO A 72 45.39 18.47 -11.95
N GLN A 73 46.72 18.66 -11.85
CA GLN A 73 47.64 17.62 -11.38
C GLN A 73 47.40 17.21 -9.92
N GLU A 74 46.98 18.16 -9.07
CA GLU A 74 46.59 17.91 -7.70
C GLU A 74 45.29 18.66 -7.39
N PHE A 75 44.38 18.03 -6.65
CA PHE A 75 43.16 18.67 -6.18
C PHE A 75 42.66 18.07 -4.86
N ASN A 76 41.97 18.89 -4.07
CA ASN A 76 41.45 18.52 -2.75
C ASN A 76 39.91 18.60 -2.64
N ASP A 77 39.20 18.67 -3.78
CA ASP A 77 37.72 18.71 -3.80
C ASP A 77 37.15 17.35 -4.25
N ALA A 78 36.36 16.71 -3.39
CA ALA A 78 35.69 15.44 -3.68
C ALA A 78 34.79 15.47 -4.93
N ARG A 79 34.35 16.66 -5.38
CA ARG A 79 33.56 16.83 -6.61
C ARG A 79 34.29 16.38 -7.88
N PHE A 80 35.62 16.37 -7.88
CA PHE A 80 36.41 15.81 -8.98
C PHE A 80 36.22 14.28 -9.07
N LEU A 81 36.09 13.59 -7.94
CA LEU A 81 35.78 12.15 -7.91
C LEU A 81 34.35 11.89 -8.39
N HIS A 82 33.38 12.72 -7.97
CA HIS A 82 32.00 12.65 -8.46
C HIS A 82 31.91 12.78 -9.99
N LEU A 83 32.77 13.62 -10.59
CA LEU A 83 32.83 13.76 -12.04
C LEU A 83 33.19 12.43 -12.73
N GLY A 84 34.17 11.69 -12.21
CA GLY A 84 34.55 10.38 -12.73
C GLY A 84 33.45 9.32 -12.54
N VAL A 85 32.78 9.32 -11.38
CA VAL A 85 31.64 8.44 -11.13
C VAL A 85 30.52 8.68 -12.14
N TYR A 86 30.08 9.93 -12.32
CA TYR A 86 28.99 10.23 -13.26
C TYR A 86 29.39 10.02 -14.73
N GLU A 87 30.66 10.20 -15.10
CA GLU A 87 31.15 9.86 -16.45
C GLU A 87 31.05 8.36 -16.74
N THR A 88 31.36 7.52 -15.74
CA THR A 88 31.19 6.08 -15.78
C THR A 88 29.70 5.70 -15.86
N GLU A 89 28.88 6.21 -14.93
CA GLU A 89 27.44 5.93 -14.86
C GLU A 89 26.71 6.32 -16.15
N ARG A 90 27.06 7.44 -16.79
CA ARG A 90 26.46 7.82 -18.08
C ARG A 90 26.75 6.79 -19.17
N ALA A 91 27.97 6.25 -19.23
CA ALA A 91 28.36 5.26 -20.22
C ALA A 91 27.69 3.91 -19.95
N TRP A 92 27.63 3.50 -18.67
CA TRP A 92 26.94 2.30 -18.22
C TRP A 92 25.42 2.37 -18.48
N ALA A 93 24.76 3.48 -18.11
CA ALA A 93 23.33 3.69 -18.33
C ALA A 93 22.96 3.59 -19.82
N PHE A 94 23.79 4.15 -20.70
CA PHE A 94 23.61 4.00 -22.14
C PHE A 94 23.77 2.54 -22.58
N ALA A 95 24.72 1.79 -22.03
CA ALA A 95 24.84 0.37 -22.35
C ALA A 95 23.58 -0.42 -21.92
N MET A 96 23.03 -0.13 -20.74
CA MET A 96 21.82 -0.79 -20.23
C MET A 96 20.56 -0.40 -21.00
N GLU A 97 20.43 0.86 -21.44
CA GLU A 97 19.36 1.32 -22.34
C GLU A 97 19.35 0.52 -23.65
N LEU A 98 20.52 0.38 -24.29
CA LEU A 98 20.66 -0.43 -25.51
C LEU A 98 20.31 -1.91 -25.25
N LYS A 99 20.66 -2.42 -24.06
CA LYS A 99 20.33 -3.79 -23.65
C LYS A 99 18.82 -3.98 -23.53
N GLN A 100 18.13 -3.02 -22.91
CA GLN A 100 16.68 -3.06 -22.74
C GLN A 100 15.93 -2.91 -24.08
N GLU A 101 16.39 -2.02 -24.96
CA GLU A 101 15.83 -1.84 -26.31
C GLU A 101 15.97 -3.10 -27.17
N SER A 102 17.02 -3.89 -26.95
CA SER A 102 17.32 -5.08 -27.76
C SER A 102 16.44 -6.31 -27.47
N GLY A 103 15.64 -6.30 -26.40
CA GLY A 103 14.71 -7.39 -26.07
C GLY A 103 15.36 -8.78 -26.01
N SER A 104 14.69 -9.79 -26.57
CA SER A 104 15.15 -11.19 -26.61
C SER A 104 16.05 -11.54 -27.81
N SER A 105 16.05 -10.72 -28.86
CA SER A 105 16.85 -10.93 -30.07
C SER A 105 17.75 -9.73 -30.33
N MET A 106 18.94 -9.73 -29.72
CA MET A 106 19.87 -8.63 -29.87
C MET A 106 20.54 -8.67 -31.24
N GLU A 107 20.24 -7.69 -32.10
CA GLU A 107 20.91 -7.51 -33.38
C GLU A 107 22.42 -7.31 -33.18
N THR A 108 23.24 -7.93 -34.04
CA THR A 108 24.70 -7.89 -33.96
C THR A 108 25.24 -6.47 -33.85
N ARG A 109 24.66 -5.50 -34.57
CA ARG A 109 25.10 -4.09 -34.56
C ARG A 109 24.87 -3.40 -33.21
N GLN A 110 23.71 -3.63 -32.60
CA GLN A 110 23.38 -3.06 -31.29
C GLN A 110 24.26 -3.66 -30.19
N ARG A 111 24.54 -4.97 -30.26
CA ARG A 111 25.50 -5.63 -29.36
C ARG A 111 26.89 -4.99 -29.42
N HIS A 112 27.42 -4.73 -30.61
CA HIS A 112 28.71 -4.06 -30.76
C HIS A 112 28.70 -2.65 -30.13
N HIS A 113 27.56 -1.93 -30.26
CA HIS A 113 27.41 -0.61 -29.65
C HIS A 113 27.36 -0.69 -28.12
N LEU A 114 26.61 -1.63 -27.56
CA LEU A 114 26.54 -1.92 -26.14
C LEU A 114 27.92 -2.23 -25.57
N VAL A 115 28.67 -3.17 -26.17
CA VAL A 115 30.02 -3.53 -25.72
C VAL A 115 30.97 -2.32 -25.80
N LYS A 116 30.85 -1.49 -26.84
CA LYS A 116 31.63 -0.25 -26.94
C LYS A 116 31.30 0.76 -25.83
N ARG A 117 30.04 0.81 -25.37
CA ARG A 117 29.64 1.66 -24.24
C ARG A 117 30.15 1.12 -22.90
N LEU A 118 30.05 -0.19 -22.65
CA LEU A 118 30.63 -0.83 -21.46
C LEU A 118 32.16 -0.69 -21.43
N LYS A 119 32.84 -0.80 -22.58
CA LYS A 119 34.29 -0.58 -22.66
C LYS A 119 34.66 0.85 -22.24
N ARG A 120 33.84 1.84 -22.62
CA ARG A 120 34.05 3.23 -22.17
C ARG A 120 33.77 3.37 -20.67
N ALA A 121 32.74 2.70 -20.14
CA ALA A 121 32.47 2.71 -18.70
C ALA A 121 33.66 2.12 -17.92
N SER A 122 34.18 0.95 -18.31
CA SER A 122 35.34 0.34 -17.65
C SER A 122 36.57 1.25 -17.71
N GLN A 123 36.85 1.90 -18.85
CA GLN A 123 37.95 2.84 -19.00
C GLN A 123 37.81 4.07 -18.09
N HIS A 124 36.59 4.60 -17.94
CA HIS A 124 36.34 5.73 -17.03
C HIS A 124 36.49 5.33 -15.57
N ALA A 125 36.05 4.12 -15.20
CA ALA A 125 36.19 3.62 -13.83
C ALA A 125 37.66 3.30 -13.47
N GLU A 126 38.43 2.71 -14.39
CA GLU A 126 39.87 2.49 -14.22
C GLU A 126 40.62 3.83 -14.11
N ALA A 127 40.27 4.81 -14.94
CA ALA A 127 40.86 6.15 -14.83
C ALA A 127 40.53 6.83 -13.49
N LEU A 128 39.32 6.64 -12.96
CA LEU A 128 38.94 7.12 -11.63
C LEU A 128 39.74 6.42 -10.53
N TYR A 129 39.95 5.10 -10.64
CA TYR A 129 40.76 4.35 -9.67
C TYR A 129 42.22 4.83 -9.64
N ASN A 130 42.85 4.98 -10.80
CA ASN A 130 44.23 5.49 -10.90
C ASN A 130 44.34 6.89 -10.30
N LEU A 131 43.35 7.74 -10.57
CA LEU A 131 43.28 9.08 -10.00
C LEU A 131 43.13 9.06 -8.47
N CYS A 132 42.39 8.09 -7.89
CA CYS A 132 42.33 7.93 -6.44
C CYS A 132 43.66 7.43 -5.83
N GLN A 133 44.51 6.76 -6.60
CA GLN A 133 45.85 6.35 -6.15
C GLN A 133 46.87 7.49 -6.19
N GLU A 134 46.73 8.41 -7.14
CA GLU A 134 47.62 9.57 -7.32
C GLU A 134 47.31 10.72 -6.36
N GLN A 135 46.07 10.82 -5.85
CA GLN A 135 45.61 11.90 -4.98
C GLN A 135 45.49 11.46 -3.51
N THR A 136 45.38 12.42 -2.59
CA THR A 136 45.16 12.15 -1.15
C THR A 136 43.69 11.80 -0.87
N VAL A 137 43.32 10.53 -1.04
CA VAL A 137 41.97 9.97 -0.87
C VAL A 137 41.94 8.99 0.29
N ASP A 138 40.81 8.91 0.99
CA ASP A 138 40.59 7.92 2.04
C ASP A 138 40.70 6.49 1.49
N VAL A 139 41.37 5.59 2.23
CA VAL A 139 41.65 4.21 1.80
C VAL A 139 40.35 3.46 1.52
N ARG A 140 39.30 3.74 2.29
CA ARG A 140 37.96 3.18 2.05
C ARG A 140 37.41 3.57 0.69
N THR A 141 37.49 4.85 0.33
CA THR A 141 37.04 5.35 -0.98
C THR A 141 37.87 4.77 -2.12
N VAL A 142 39.18 4.57 -1.93
CA VAL A 142 40.02 3.88 -2.92
C VAL A 142 39.54 2.46 -3.17
N LEU A 143 39.21 1.71 -2.12
CA LEU A 143 38.68 0.35 -2.24
C LEU A 143 37.27 0.31 -2.83
N ASP A 144 36.40 1.26 -2.49
CA ASP A 144 35.05 1.35 -3.05
C ASP A 144 35.09 1.63 -4.56
N VAL A 145 35.93 2.60 -4.97
CA VAL A 145 36.21 2.88 -6.38
C VAL A 145 36.81 1.67 -7.09
N LYS A 146 37.70 0.92 -6.43
CA LYS A 146 38.28 -0.32 -6.96
C LYS A 146 37.22 -1.39 -7.19
N ALA A 147 36.34 -1.61 -6.22
CA ALA A 147 35.22 -2.55 -6.33
C ALA A 147 34.27 -2.16 -7.47
N TYR A 148 33.97 -0.87 -7.60
CA TYR A 148 33.16 -0.32 -8.69
C TYR A 148 33.84 -0.45 -10.06
N ALA A 149 35.15 -0.24 -10.15
CA ALA A 149 35.91 -0.43 -11.39
C ALA A 149 35.95 -1.91 -11.82
N SER A 150 36.22 -2.83 -10.89
CA SER A 150 36.15 -4.26 -11.15
C SER A 150 34.74 -4.70 -11.55
N LEU A 151 33.68 -4.13 -10.96
CA LEU A 151 32.30 -4.39 -11.37
C LEU A 151 32.03 -3.99 -12.83
N MET A 152 32.42 -2.78 -13.23
CA MET A 152 32.25 -2.29 -14.62
C MET A 152 33.04 -3.13 -15.62
N LYS A 153 34.25 -3.57 -15.23
CA LYS A 153 35.09 -4.46 -16.04
C LYS A 153 34.49 -5.87 -16.15
N GLY A 154 33.90 -6.38 -15.07
CA GLY A 154 33.12 -7.62 -15.06
C GLY A 154 31.98 -7.59 -16.07
N TYR A 155 31.16 -6.53 -16.08
CA TYR A 155 30.09 -6.38 -17.08
C TYR A 155 30.59 -6.36 -18.52
N LEU A 156 31.74 -5.73 -18.78
CA LEU A 156 32.35 -5.73 -20.11
C LEU A 156 32.72 -7.15 -20.55
N TYR A 157 33.46 -7.90 -19.72
CA TYR A 157 33.89 -9.26 -20.06
C TYR A 157 32.72 -10.23 -20.16
N PHE A 158 31.69 -10.04 -19.32
CA PHE A 158 30.46 -10.81 -19.37
C PHE A 158 29.77 -10.70 -20.74
N GLU A 159 29.60 -9.49 -21.26
CA GLU A 159 28.98 -9.25 -22.56
C GLU A 159 29.87 -9.67 -23.75
N GLN A 160 31.19 -9.71 -23.54
CA GLN A 160 32.17 -10.28 -24.48
C GLN A 160 32.25 -11.81 -24.43
N GLN A 161 31.49 -12.47 -23.54
CA GLN A 161 31.50 -13.92 -23.32
C GLN A 161 32.84 -14.47 -22.81
N GLN A 162 33.69 -13.62 -22.22
CA GLN A 162 34.92 -14.02 -21.55
C GLN A 162 34.61 -14.34 -20.08
N PHE A 163 33.98 -15.49 -19.85
CA PHE A 163 33.40 -15.83 -18.54
C PHE A 163 34.43 -16.00 -17.41
N GLN A 164 35.66 -16.46 -17.71
CA GLN A 164 36.71 -16.60 -16.69
C GLN A 164 37.17 -15.24 -16.16
N GLU A 165 37.47 -14.30 -17.05
CA GLU A 165 37.88 -12.95 -16.67
C GLU A 165 36.74 -12.18 -16.02
N ALA A 166 35.51 -12.34 -16.51
CA ALA A 166 34.32 -11.78 -15.87
C ALA A 166 34.16 -12.27 -14.42
N LEU A 167 34.32 -13.60 -14.20
CA LEU A 167 34.23 -14.20 -12.87
C LEU A 167 35.29 -13.62 -11.92
N ASN A 168 36.55 -13.50 -12.36
CA ASN A 168 37.63 -12.92 -11.54
C ASN A 168 37.30 -11.49 -11.08
N GLN A 169 36.78 -10.66 -11.99
CA GLN A 169 36.43 -9.26 -11.69
C GLN A 169 35.20 -9.14 -10.77
N PHE A 170 34.18 -9.97 -10.98
CA PHE A 170 33.00 -10.00 -10.09
C PHE A 170 33.35 -10.49 -8.69
N ILE A 171 34.22 -11.52 -8.56
CA ILE A 171 34.71 -11.99 -7.27
C ILE A 171 35.49 -10.88 -6.55
N GLU A 172 36.38 -10.17 -7.25
CA GLU A 172 37.12 -9.03 -6.66
C GLU A 172 36.16 -7.98 -6.08
N SER A 173 35.18 -7.53 -6.87
CA SER A 173 34.16 -6.58 -6.42
C SER A 173 33.35 -7.10 -5.22
N ARG A 174 32.86 -8.34 -5.30
CA ARG A 174 32.07 -8.98 -4.23
C ARG A 174 32.85 -9.07 -2.92
N THR A 175 34.13 -9.46 -2.96
CA THR A 175 34.95 -9.61 -1.75
C THR A 175 35.19 -8.29 -1.03
N VAL A 176 35.28 -7.17 -1.75
CA VAL A 176 35.38 -5.83 -1.13
C VAL A 176 34.07 -5.49 -0.42
N TYR A 177 32.92 -5.63 -1.08
CA TYR A 177 31.63 -5.33 -0.46
C TYR A 177 31.30 -6.26 0.71
N GLU A 178 31.68 -7.54 0.65
CA GLU A 178 31.55 -8.48 1.78
C GLU A 178 32.46 -8.12 2.97
N LYS A 179 33.59 -7.43 2.71
CA LYS A 179 34.43 -6.91 3.79
C LYS A 179 33.85 -5.62 4.38
N PHE A 180 33.22 -4.76 3.57
CA PHE A 180 32.54 -3.57 4.06
C PHE A 180 31.34 -3.91 4.97
N THR A 181 30.65 -5.04 4.79
CA THR A 181 29.61 -5.48 5.74
C THR A 181 30.20 -5.91 7.10
N LYS A 182 31.46 -6.33 7.14
CA LYS A 182 32.14 -6.80 8.37
C LYS A 182 32.88 -5.68 9.11
N ILE A 183 33.32 -4.64 8.41
CA ILE A 183 34.13 -3.53 8.97
C ILE A 183 33.22 -2.34 9.26
N ASN A 184 32.93 -2.06 10.54
CA ASN A 184 32.33 -0.83 11.10
C ASN A 184 31.52 0.04 10.11
N SER A 185 30.60 -0.57 9.36
CA SER A 185 29.77 0.13 8.39
C SER A 185 28.52 0.66 9.08
N THR A 186 28.05 1.82 8.64
CA THR A 186 26.72 2.28 9.02
C THR A 186 25.68 1.28 8.50
N ALA A 187 24.53 1.15 9.18
CA ALA A 187 23.46 0.24 8.74
C ALA A 187 23.06 0.49 7.27
N GLU A 188 23.09 1.75 6.84
CA GLU A 188 22.87 2.14 5.44
C GLU A 188 23.93 1.58 4.48
N GLN A 189 25.21 1.67 4.84
CA GLN A 189 26.31 1.13 4.02
C GLN A 189 26.29 -0.40 3.99
N GLU A 190 25.90 -1.05 5.08
CA GLU A 190 25.71 -2.49 5.13
C GLU A 190 24.58 -2.93 4.18
N ALA A 191 23.42 -2.28 4.25
CA ALA A 191 22.29 -2.56 3.36
C ALA A 191 22.65 -2.31 1.88
N LEU A 192 23.37 -1.22 1.58
CA LEU A 192 23.88 -0.92 0.25
C LEU A 192 24.85 -2.00 -0.26
N SER A 193 25.77 -2.46 0.60
CA SER A 193 26.74 -3.50 0.26
C SER A 193 26.04 -4.84 0.00
N PHE A 194 25.03 -5.20 0.78
CA PHE A 194 24.22 -6.39 0.53
C PHE A 194 23.43 -6.30 -0.78
N SER A 195 22.83 -5.15 -1.08
CA SER A 195 22.17 -4.92 -2.37
C SER A 195 23.15 -5.08 -3.54
N ALA A 196 24.37 -4.55 -3.41
CA ALA A 196 25.39 -4.72 -4.44
C ALA A 196 25.83 -6.18 -4.61
N ILE A 197 25.96 -6.94 -3.51
CA ILE A 197 26.28 -8.38 -3.57
C ILE A 197 25.14 -9.15 -4.26
N ASP A 198 23.89 -8.88 -3.91
CA ASP A 198 22.72 -9.53 -4.53
C ASP A 198 22.60 -9.20 -6.03
N GLU A 199 23.07 -8.03 -6.49
CA GLU A 199 23.18 -7.68 -7.92
C GLU A 199 24.32 -8.44 -8.65
N ILE A 200 25.41 -8.77 -7.95
CA ILE A 200 26.61 -9.43 -8.51
C ILE A 200 26.44 -10.95 -8.56
N ASP A 201 25.84 -11.55 -7.52
CA ASP A 201 25.72 -12.99 -7.32
C ASP A 201 25.11 -13.75 -8.52
N PRO A 202 24.04 -13.26 -9.21
CA PRO A 202 23.51 -13.88 -10.42
C PRO A 202 24.52 -13.95 -11.57
N ASN A 203 25.37 -12.94 -11.73
CA ASN A 203 26.39 -12.90 -12.77
C ASN A 203 27.52 -13.90 -12.47
N ILE A 204 27.92 -14.02 -11.20
CA ILE A 204 28.88 -15.03 -10.75
C ILE A 204 28.33 -16.44 -11.01
N ARG A 205 27.09 -16.70 -10.61
CA ARG A 205 26.42 -17.99 -10.82
C ARG A 205 26.36 -18.35 -12.31
N PHE A 206 26.02 -17.38 -13.17
CA PHE A 206 25.99 -17.59 -14.62
C PHE A 206 27.38 -17.89 -15.20
N CYS A 207 28.42 -17.16 -14.77
CA CYS A 207 29.79 -17.42 -15.20
C CYS A 207 30.25 -18.81 -14.76
N ALA A 208 29.99 -19.20 -13.52
CA ALA A 208 30.34 -20.52 -13.00
C ALA A 208 29.63 -21.65 -13.74
N TYR A 209 28.34 -21.47 -14.06
CA TYR A 209 27.59 -22.41 -14.89
C TYR A 209 28.18 -22.56 -16.30
N LYS A 210 28.54 -21.44 -16.95
CA LYS A 210 29.16 -21.45 -18.29
C LYS A 210 30.55 -22.09 -18.31
N LEU A 211 31.30 -21.98 -17.21
CA LEU A 211 32.60 -22.61 -17.03
C LEU A 211 32.52 -24.05 -16.53
N GLN A 212 31.30 -24.57 -16.27
CA GLN A 212 31.06 -25.92 -15.75
C GLN A 212 31.80 -26.22 -14.43
N LEU A 213 31.94 -25.20 -13.57
CA LEU A 213 32.54 -25.37 -12.25
C LEU A 213 31.64 -26.23 -11.35
N SER A 214 32.20 -27.27 -10.74
CA SER A 214 31.48 -28.15 -9.81
C SER A 214 30.99 -27.37 -8.59
N GLY A 215 29.69 -27.44 -8.29
CA GLY A 215 29.08 -26.72 -7.17
C GLY A 215 28.45 -25.37 -7.53
N GLY A 216 28.00 -25.17 -8.77
CA GLY A 216 27.39 -23.92 -9.27
C GLY A 216 26.23 -23.30 -8.46
N GLN A 217 25.70 -23.99 -7.44
CA GLN A 217 24.70 -23.45 -6.51
C GLN A 217 25.33 -22.75 -5.29
N ASP A 218 26.52 -23.16 -4.86
CA ASP A 218 27.23 -22.61 -3.69
C ASP A 218 28.14 -21.43 -4.11
N ILE A 219 27.57 -20.22 -4.10
CA ILE A 219 28.27 -18.99 -4.48
C ILE A 219 29.40 -18.67 -3.51
N ASP A 220 29.21 -18.89 -2.21
CA ASP A 220 30.21 -18.60 -1.19
C ASP A 220 31.41 -19.57 -1.29
N GLY A 221 31.15 -20.84 -1.63
CA GLY A 221 32.17 -21.82 -2.00
C GLY A 221 32.96 -21.44 -3.26
N ILE A 222 32.31 -20.85 -4.27
CA ILE A 222 32.97 -20.40 -5.51
C ILE A 222 33.88 -19.20 -5.24
N VAL A 223 33.39 -18.22 -4.48
CA VAL A 223 34.11 -16.98 -4.14
C VAL A 223 35.32 -17.27 -3.24
N SER A 224 35.21 -18.27 -2.37
CA SER A 224 36.32 -18.71 -1.52
C SER A 224 37.37 -19.55 -2.25
N LYS A 225 37.00 -20.32 -3.29
CA LYS A 225 37.94 -21.17 -4.04
C LYS A 225 38.63 -20.45 -5.18
N HIS A 226 37.93 -19.59 -5.92
CA HIS A 226 38.48 -18.92 -7.09
C HIS A 226 39.13 -17.58 -6.73
N HIS A 227 40.45 -17.50 -6.91
CA HIS A 227 41.24 -16.31 -6.66
C HIS A 227 41.76 -15.74 -7.97
N GLY A 228 41.35 -14.52 -8.33
CA GLY A 228 41.97 -13.78 -9.42
C GLY A 228 43.39 -13.34 -9.08
N PRO A 229 44.26 -13.08 -10.07
CA PRO A 229 45.68 -12.76 -9.87
C PRO A 229 45.96 -11.49 -9.05
N GLY A 230 44.97 -10.60 -8.85
CA GLY A 230 45.08 -9.39 -8.01
C GLY A 230 44.44 -9.51 -6.61
N LEU A 231 43.73 -10.60 -6.31
CA LEU A 231 42.92 -10.71 -5.09
C LEU A 231 43.79 -10.81 -3.82
N GLY A 232 44.99 -11.37 -3.93
CA GLY A 232 45.94 -11.48 -2.81
C GLY A 232 46.41 -10.12 -2.29
N GLN A 233 46.81 -9.23 -3.20
CA GLN A 233 47.23 -7.86 -2.86
C GLN A 233 46.05 -7.03 -2.30
N LEU A 234 44.86 -7.23 -2.86
CA LEU A 234 43.65 -6.56 -2.39
C LEU A 234 43.21 -7.04 -1.00
N LYS A 235 43.31 -8.34 -0.69
CA LYS A 235 43.09 -8.88 0.66
C LYS A 235 44.09 -8.31 1.68
N GLU A 236 45.33 -8.08 1.28
CA GLU A 236 46.33 -7.42 2.13
C GLU A 236 46.02 -5.94 2.38
N GLN A 237 45.60 -5.20 1.35
CA GLN A 237 45.12 -3.81 1.50
C GLN A 237 43.87 -3.71 2.37
N LEU A 238 42.95 -4.68 2.26
CA LEU A 238 41.77 -4.81 3.11
C LEU A 238 42.11 -5.12 4.56
N ALA A 239 43.17 -5.91 4.81
CA ALA A 239 43.63 -6.21 6.17
C ALA A 239 44.18 -4.95 6.87
N LYS A 240 44.86 -4.06 6.13
CA LYS A 240 45.38 -2.78 6.66
C LYS A 240 44.29 -1.84 7.17
N ILE A 241 43.07 -1.93 6.65
CA ILE A 241 41.91 -1.15 7.15
C ILE A 241 41.34 -1.77 8.43
N GLY A 242 41.52 -3.08 8.63
CA GLY A 242 41.06 -3.79 9.82
C GLY A 242 42.02 -3.76 11.01
N ASP A 243 43.28 -3.34 10.83
CA ASP A 243 44.34 -3.49 11.83
C ASP A 243 44.55 -2.28 12.77
N ASP A 244 43.80 -1.18 12.60
CA ASP A 244 43.86 -0.05 13.54
C ASP A 244 43.03 -0.34 14.82
N LYS A 245 43.74 -0.94 15.80
CA LYS A 245 43.40 -1.03 17.23
C LYS A 245 42.24 -1.97 17.64
N SER A 246 42.44 -3.29 17.53
CA SER A 246 42.08 -4.25 18.61
C SER A 246 42.47 -5.69 18.26
N LYS A 247 43.67 -6.08 18.70
CA LYS A 247 43.96 -7.50 18.99
C LYS A 247 43.15 -7.89 20.23
N ASP A 248 41.89 -8.30 20.03
CA ASP A 248 41.04 -9.17 20.87
C ASP A 248 39.56 -8.86 20.63
N GLN A 249 38.93 -9.45 19.61
CA GLN A 249 37.47 -9.62 19.53
C GLN A 249 37.10 -10.43 18.28
N SER A 250 37.16 -11.75 18.41
CA SER A 250 36.34 -12.64 17.59
C SER A 250 34.89 -12.15 17.64
N LEU A 251 34.18 -12.12 16.50
CA LEU A 251 32.72 -12.01 16.44
C LEU A 251 32.13 -12.88 17.56
N LYS A 252 31.56 -12.25 18.59
CA LYS A 252 31.02 -13.00 19.73
C LYS A 252 29.66 -13.53 19.32
N THR A 253 29.62 -14.82 18.99
CA THR A 253 28.40 -15.56 18.74
C THR A 253 27.72 -15.86 20.07
N LEU A 254 26.40 -15.69 20.09
CA LEU A 254 25.57 -16.03 21.23
C LEU A 254 24.52 -17.03 20.77
N MET A 255 24.32 -18.08 21.55
CA MET A 255 23.23 -19.03 21.34
C MET A 255 22.15 -18.79 22.38
N TRP A 256 20.91 -18.64 21.92
CA TRP A 256 19.73 -18.57 22.76
C TRP A 256 18.59 -19.30 22.06
N ARG A 257 17.99 -20.29 22.73
CA ARG A 257 16.89 -21.11 22.19
C ARG A 257 17.16 -21.69 20.80
N ASP A 258 18.30 -22.38 20.69
CA ASP A 258 18.78 -23.02 19.46
C ASP A 258 19.00 -22.06 18.26
N LYS A 259 18.98 -20.75 18.50
CA LYS A 259 19.34 -19.72 17.52
C LYS A 259 20.71 -19.15 17.83
N GLU A 260 21.60 -19.20 16.86
CA GLU A 260 22.89 -18.51 16.91
C GLU A 260 22.75 -17.15 16.21
N PHE A 261 23.14 -16.07 16.90
CA PHE A 261 23.22 -14.75 16.28
C PHE A 261 24.54 -14.05 16.62
N THR A 262 25.01 -13.24 15.67
CA THR A 262 26.29 -12.53 15.75
C THR A 262 26.07 -11.06 16.13
N ILE A 263 26.75 -10.59 17.19
CA ILE A 263 26.67 -9.19 17.58
C ILE A 263 27.76 -8.39 16.84
N LYS A 264 27.35 -7.65 15.80
CA LYS A 264 28.27 -6.84 14.98
C LYS A 264 28.72 -5.56 15.68
N ASN A 265 27.82 -4.90 16.40
CA ASN A 265 28.12 -3.64 17.09
C ASN A 265 28.90 -3.91 18.38
N GLN A 266 30.15 -3.46 18.42
CA GLN A 266 31.07 -3.66 19.54
C GLN A 266 30.54 -3.11 20.87
N ASN A 267 29.94 -1.92 20.86
CA ASN A 267 29.40 -1.28 22.07
C ASN A 267 28.20 -2.08 22.61
N LEU A 268 27.34 -2.55 21.72
CA LEU A 268 26.21 -3.41 22.09
C LEU A 268 26.71 -4.76 22.64
N ALA A 269 27.71 -5.37 22.01
CA ALA A 269 28.31 -6.60 22.49
C ALA A 269 28.88 -6.41 23.90
N GLN A 270 29.69 -5.37 24.14
CA GLN A 270 30.24 -5.07 25.45
C GLN A 270 29.16 -4.87 26.52
N ALA A 271 28.08 -4.13 26.21
CA ALA A 271 26.96 -3.93 27.13
C ALA A 271 26.24 -5.24 27.47
N VAL A 272 25.98 -6.10 26.48
CA VAL A 272 25.32 -7.40 26.67
C VAL A 272 26.18 -8.34 27.53
N PHE A 273 27.47 -8.49 27.22
CA PHE A 273 28.36 -9.36 28.00
C PHE A 273 28.55 -8.84 29.43
N LYS A 274 28.70 -7.52 29.61
CA LYS A 274 28.74 -6.90 30.94
C LYS A 274 27.49 -7.21 31.75
N ALA A 275 26.30 -7.12 31.13
CA ALA A 275 25.04 -7.43 31.81
C ALA A 275 24.94 -8.92 32.20
N GLN A 276 25.40 -9.83 31.34
CA GLN A 276 25.47 -11.26 31.63
C GLN A 276 26.44 -11.60 32.77
N ASP A 277 27.64 -11.00 32.76
CA ASP A 277 28.67 -11.25 33.77
C ASP A 277 28.23 -10.72 35.15
N LEU A 278 27.66 -9.51 35.18
CA LEU A 278 27.06 -8.97 36.40
C LEU A 278 25.94 -9.87 36.91
N ARG A 279 25.14 -10.44 36.00
CA ARG A 279 24.05 -11.32 36.37
C ARG A 279 24.51 -12.63 36.98
N LYS A 280 25.56 -13.25 36.43
CA LYS A 280 26.17 -14.47 36.98
C LYS A 280 26.78 -14.25 38.37
N ALA A 281 27.19 -13.02 38.68
CA ALA A 281 27.83 -12.66 39.95
C ALA A 281 26.85 -12.41 41.12
N ILE A 282 25.53 -12.34 40.86
CA ILE A 282 24.52 -12.05 41.89
C ILE A 282 24.02 -13.33 42.57
N ASN A 283 23.89 -13.28 43.90
CA ASN A 283 23.10 -14.23 44.69
C ASN A 283 21.64 -13.78 44.76
N THR A 284 20.70 -14.71 44.56
CA THR A 284 19.26 -14.47 44.35
C THR A 284 18.48 -13.89 45.55
N SER A 285 19.11 -13.72 46.72
CA SER A 285 18.45 -13.28 47.95
C SER A 285 18.39 -11.76 48.17
N ASP A 286 19.20 -10.96 47.46
CA ASP A 286 19.33 -9.51 47.68
C ASP A 286 18.75 -8.68 46.54
N ALA A 287 17.60 -8.03 46.77
CA ALA A 287 16.91 -7.22 45.77
C ALA A 287 17.76 -6.03 45.23
N SER A 288 18.58 -5.40 46.07
CA SER A 288 19.42 -4.25 45.67
C SER A 288 20.57 -4.65 44.74
N ALA A 289 20.98 -5.92 44.73
CA ALA A 289 22.03 -6.40 43.83
C ALA A 289 21.58 -6.31 42.35
N PHE A 290 20.27 -6.43 42.09
CA PHE A 290 19.72 -6.39 40.73
C PHE A 290 19.75 -5.01 40.09
N ASP A 291 19.92 -3.92 40.84
CA ASP A 291 19.92 -2.55 40.27
C ASP A 291 21.06 -2.35 39.27
N ALA A 292 22.25 -2.91 39.55
CA ALA A 292 23.39 -2.86 38.65
C ALA A 292 23.15 -3.67 37.35
N VAL A 293 22.50 -4.84 37.47
CA VAL A 293 22.15 -5.70 36.33
C VAL A 293 21.08 -5.06 35.45
N LEU A 294 20.03 -4.50 36.06
CA LEU A 294 18.98 -3.78 35.34
C LEU A 294 19.53 -2.55 34.64
N SER A 295 20.45 -1.81 35.27
CA SER A 295 21.12 -0.69 34.62
C SER A 295 21.95 -1.13 33.41
N ALA A 296 22.66 -2.26 33.50
CA ALA A 296 23.45 -2.79 32.38
C ALA A 296 22.56 -3.29 31.23
N TRP A 297 21.47 -4.00 31.54
CA TRP A 297 20.50 -4.43 30.52
C TRP A 297 19.74 -3.24 29.91
N ALA A 298 19.45 -2.19 30.66
CA ALA A 298 18.82 -0.97 30.13
C ALA A 298 19.76 -0.20 29.18
N GLU A 299 21.07 -0.22 29.45
CA GLU A 299 22.08 0.33 28.53
C GLU A 299 22.13 -0.49 27.24
N ALA A 300 22.13 -1.82 27.33
CA ALA A 300 22.06 -2.72 26.18
C ALA A 300 20.77 -2.53 25.37
N ASP A 301 19.61 -2.40 26.03
CA ASP A 301 18.31 -2.14 25.40
C ASP A 301 18.32 -0.84 24.60
N LYS A 302 18.84 0.25 25.19
CA LYS A 302 18.96 1.54 24.51
C LYS A 302 19.80 1.43 23.24
N LEU A 303 20.91 0.70 23.29
CA LEU A 303 21.78 0.48 22.13
C LEU A 303 21.12 -0.42 21.08
N ALA A 304 20.41 -1.48 21.49
CA ALA A 304 19.67 -2.37 20.60
C ALA A 304 18.52 -1.64 19.89
N LYS A 305 17.73 -0.84 20.62
CA LYS A 305 16.66 0.00 20.04
C LYS A 305 17.20 1.01 19.03
N LYS A 306 18.36 1.63 19.32
CA LYS A 306 19.02 2.52 18.38
C LYS A 306 19.45 1.78 17.12
N ALA A 307 20.10 0.63 17.26
CA ALA A 307 20.52 -0.19 16.13
C ALA A 307 19.34 -0.63 15.26
N LEU A 308 18.22 -1.07 15.87
CA LEU A 308 17.00 -1.43 15.15
C LEU A 308 16.37 -0.25 14.42
N LYS A 309 16.42 0.95 15.00
CA LYS A 309 15.92 2.15 14.33
C LYS A 309 16.77 2.48 13.11
N ASP A 310 18.10 2.48 13.28
CA ASP A 310 19.05 2.78 12.21
C ASP A 310 18.92 1.73 11.06
N ASP A 311 18.72 0.45 11.41
CA ASP A 311 18.47 -0.64 10.45
C ASP A 311 17.12 -0.49 9.71
N LYS A 312 16.05 -0.10 10.41
CA LYS A 312 14.75 0.20 9.78
C LYS A 312 14.84 1.36 8.80
N GLU A 313 15.58 2.41 9.13
CA GLU A 313 15.80 3.55 8.24
C GLU A 313 16.63 3.15 7.01
N ALA A 314 17.65 2.31 7.19
CA ALA A 314 18.48 1.77 6.11
C ALA A 314 17.68 0.85 5.17
N THR A 315 16.97 -0.12 5.73
CA THR A 315 16.16 -1.08 4.96
C THR A 315 15.00 -0.40 4.23
N ALA A 316 14.42 0.67 4.77
CA ALA A 316 13.41 1.46 4.06
C ALA A 316 13.95 2.10 2.77
N LYS A 317 15.25 2.42 2.71
CA LYS A 317 15.91 2.92 1.50
C LYS A 317 16.31 1.78 0.56
N VAL A 318 16.85 0.69 1.12
CA VAL A 318 17.42 -0.43 0.38
C VAL A 318 17.09 -1.75 1.05
N THR A 319 16.22 -2.55 0.41
CA THR A 319 15.89 -3.90 0.87
C THR A 319 16.58 -4.95 0.02
N SER A 320 17.25 -5.91 0.64
CA SER A 320 17.87 -7.08 0.01
C SER A 320 17.57 -8.35 0.82
N SER A 321 17.83 -9.52 0.23
CA SER A 321 17.58 -10.80 0.91
C SER A 321 18.49 -10.96 2.13
N ARG A 322 19.75 -10.56 1.99
CA ARG A 322 20.75 -10.59 3.05
C ARG A 322 20.53 -9.54 4.12
N SER A 323 20.03 -8.34 3.75
CA SER A 323 19.65 -7.34 4.74
C SER A 323 18.44 -7.78 5.56
N ALA A 324 17.47 -8.48 4.97
CA ALA A 324 16.33 -9.03 5.71
C ALA A 324 16.77 -10.07 6.76
N ALA A 325 17.72 -10.95 6.41
CA ALA A 325 18.33 -11.88 7.37
C ALA A 325 19.09 -11.14 8.49
N ALA A 326 19.85 -10.10 8.16
CA ALA A 326 20.53 -9.28 9.16
C ALA A 326 19.55 -8.53 10.10
N THR A 327 18.43 -8.03 9.57
CA THR A 327 17.35 -7.44 10.37
C THR A 327 16.71 -8.48 11.29
N GLU A 328 16.53 -9.72 10.83
CA GLU A 328 16.01 -10.81 11.66
C GLU A 328 16.96 -11.14 12.83
N ASP A 329 18.26 -11.27 12.55
CA ASP A 329 19.31 -11.47 13.56
C ASP A 329 19.32 -10.35 14.61
N LEU A 330 19.16 -9.09 14.16
CA LEU A 330 19.11 -7.94 15.06
C LEU A 330 17.83 -7.94 15.92
N ASN A 331 16.69 -8.38 15.37
CA ASN A 331 15.46 -8.58 16.14
C ASN A 331 15.59 -9.75 17.13
N ASN A 332 16.32 -10.83 16.79
CA ASN A 332 16.65 -11.93 17.72
C ASN A 332 17.48 -11.41 18.89
N LEU A 333 18.51 -10.60 18.61
CA LEU A 333 19.33 -9.97 19.63
C LEU A 333 18.52 -9.01 20.52
N PHE A 334 17.63 -8.21 19.92
CA PHE A 334 16.75 -7.30 20.67
C PHE A 334 15.77 -8.06 21.59
N THR A 335 15.12 -9.10 21.07
CA THR A 335 14.23 -9.97 21.85
C THR A 335 14.97 -10.61 23.02
N PHE A 336 16.21 -11.07 22.79
CA PHE A 336 17.07 -11.60 23.84
C PHE A 336 17.38 -10.56 24.93
N VAL A 337 17.73 -9.33 24.55
CA VAL A 337 18.03 -8.24 25.49
C VAL A 337 16.80 -7.88 26.33
N GLU A 338 15.63 -7.70 25.70
CA GLU A 338 14.39 -7.37 26.42
C GLU A 338 13.91 -8.52 27.31
N TYR A 339 14.03 -9.77 26.85
CA TYR A 339 13.73 -10.96 27.65
C TYR A 339 14.56 -10.98 28.95
N ASN A 340 15.87 -10.73 28.87
CA ASN A 340 16.74 -10.72 30.04
C ASN A 340 16.52 -9.50 30.95
N LEU A 341 16.16 -8.34 30.38
CA LEU A 341 15.83 -7.14 31.13
C LEU A 341 14.54 -7.35 31.96
N PHE A 342 13.45 -7.76 31.30
CA PHE A 342 12.17 -7.99 31.97
C PHE A 342 12.24 -9.20 32.91
N GLY A 343 12.94 -10.26 32.52
CA GLY A 343 13.19 -11.42 33.38
C GLY A 343 13.95 -11.05 34.65
N SER A 344 15.03 -10.27 34.55
CA SER A 344 15.77 -9.78 35.73
C SER A 344 14.92 -8.86 36.61
N SER A 345 14.00 -8.10 36.01
CA SER A 345 13.04 -7.25 36.73
C SER A 345 12.02 -8.09 37.51
N ILE A 346 11.56 -9.20 36.92
CA ILE A 346 10.67 -10.18 37.58
C ILE A 346 11.39 -10.78 38.78
N GLU A 347 12.64 -11.24 38.65
CA GLU A 347 13.37 -11.85 39.77
C GLU A 347 13.65 -10.87 40.90
N ARG A 348 14.00 -9.62 40.59
CA ARG A 348 14.09 -8.56 41.61
C ARG A 348 12.75 -8.40 42.33
N ASN A 349 11.65 -8.33 41.59
CA ASN A 349 10.32 -8.14 42.18
C ASN A 349 9.89 -9.36 43.03
N VAL A 350 10.22 -10.59 42.62
CA VAL A 350 10.01 -11.81 43.43
C VAL A 350 10.81 -11.75 44.73
N CYS A 351 12.08 -11.34 44.66
CA CYS A 351 12.90 -11.11 45.84
C CYS A 351 12.28 -10.05 46.77
N LEU A 352 11.81 -8.92 46.23
CA LEU A 352 11.12 -7.89 47.01
C LEU A 352 9.84 -8.42 47.66
N VAL A 353 9.08 -9.27 46.98
CA VAL A 353 7.90 -9.92 47.57
C VAL A 353 8.30 -10.79 48.76
N SER A 354 9.33 -11.64 48.61
CA SER A 354 9.80 -12.49 49.72
C SER A 354 10.20 -11.66 50.95
N GLN A 355 10.93 -10.56 50.76
CA GLN A 355 11.31 -9.64 51.83
C GLN A 355 10.12 -8.93 52.48
N VAL A 356 9.12 -8.53 51.69
CA VAL A 356 7.90 -7.90 52.22
C VAL A 356 7.11 -8.90 53.07
N VAL A 357 6.95 -10.13 52.59
CA VAL A 357 6.21 -11.19 53.30
C VAL A 357 6.92 -11.55 54.61
N GLU A 358 8.24 -11.73 54.61
CA GLU A 358 9.03 -12.06 55.80
C GLU A 358 9.06 -10.90 56.82
N LYS A 359 9.39 -9.67 56.40
CA LYS A 359 9.56 -8.53 57.32
C LYS A 359 8.24 -8.02 57.89
N SER A 360 7.14 -8.18 57.17
CA SER A 360 5.84 -7.65 57.61
C SER A 360 4.97 -8.66 58.37
N SER A 361 5.40 -9.93 58.53
CA SER A 361 4.56 -11.00 59.10
C SER A 361 3.16 -11.07 58.47
N GLY A 362 3.05 -10.72 57.18
CA GLY A 362 1.80 -10.65 56.43
C GLY A 362 1.00 -9.34 56.53
N LYS A 363 1.40 -8.35 57.35
CA LYS A 363 0.59 -7.15 57.67
C LYS A 363 0.47 -6.08 56.56
N LYS A 364 1.08 -6.29 55.39
CA LYS A 364 1.04 -5.34 54.25
C LYS A 364 0.82 -6.06 52.91
N PRO A 365 -0.28 -6.80 52.75
CA PRO A 365 -0.53 -7.58 51.53
C PRO A 365 -0.68 -6.69 50.29
N GLN A 366 -1.12 -5.44 50.44
CA GLN A 366 -1.27 -4.48 49.34
C GLN A 366 0.05 -4.20 48.59
N GLN A 367 1.19 -4.14 49.30
CA GLN A 367 2.49 -3.91 48.68
C GLN A 367 2.95 -5.11 47.85
N ALA A 368 2.69 -6.32 48.35
CA ALA A 368 2.99 -7.56 47.64
C ALA A 368 2.10 -7.73 46.39
N VAL A 369 0.81 -7.37 46.47
CA VAL A 369 -0.11 -7.39 45.31
C VAL A 369 0.40 -6.50 44.19
N LYS A 370 0.85 -5.27 44.50
CA LYS A 370 1.40 -4.35 43.49
C LYS A 370 2.65 -4.94 42.80
N LEU A 371 3.54 -5.59 43.55
CA LEU A 371 4.71 -6.24 42.98
C LEU A 371 4.33 -7.40 42.05
N TYR A 372 3.30 -8.18 42.39
CA TYR A 372 2.78 -9.21 41.49
C TYR A 372 2.08 -8.64 40.24
N ASP A 373 1.38 -7.50 40.36
CA ASP A 373 0.85 -6.79 39.19
C ASP A 373 1.99 -6.35 38.26
N ASP A 374 3.09 -5.82 38.81
CA ASP A 374 4.29 -5.45 38.03
C ASP A 374 4.96 -6.68 37.39
N ILE A 375 5.00 -7.83 38.08
CA ILE A 375 5.50 -9.11 37.52
C ILE A 375 4.65 -9.55 36.33
N LEU A 376 3.32 -9.58 36.49
CA LEU A 376 2.41 -10.00 35.42
C LEU A 376 2.51 -9.07 34.21
N LYS A 377 2.67 -7.77 34.44
CA LYS A 377 2.89 -6.78 33.38
C LYS A 377 4.20 -7.03 32.63
N ASN A 378 5.29 -7.35 33.33
CA ASN A 378 6.56 -7.71 32.69
C ASN A 378 6.45 -9.00 31.87
N ILE A 379 5.67 -9.99 32.31
CA ILE A 379 5.40 -11.22 31.54
C ILE A 379 4.61 -10.87 30.26
N GLU A 380 3.62 -10.00 30.36
CA GLU A 380 2.85 -9.52 29.20
C GLU A 380 3.75 -8.78 28.19
N TYR A 381 4.67 -7.92 28.66
CA TYR A 381 5.66 -7.28 27.80
C TYR A 381 6.55 -8.28 27.06
N ILE A 382 6.97 -9.37 27.71
CA ILE A 382 7.73 -10.44 27.06
C ILE A 382 6.85 -11.14 26.00
N TRP A 383 5.55 -11.30 26.27
CA TRP A 383 4.60 -11.96 25.37
C TRP A 383 4.32 -11.15 24.09
N GLU A 384 4.39 -9.82 24.17
CA GLU A 384 4.18 -8.91 23.04
C GLU A 384 5.37 -8.83 22.06
N LEU A 385 6.53 -9.40 22.41
CA LEU A 385 7.75 -9.32 21.61
C LEU A 385 7.58 -10.03 20.24
N PRO A 386 8.15 -9.47 19.14
CA PRO A 386 7.84 -9.91 17.77
C PRO A 386 8.10 -11.40 17.50
N GLN A 387 9.16 -11.97 18.09
CA GLN A 387 9.61 -13.34 17.80
C GLN A 387 9.15 -14.36 18.84
N VAL A 388 8.40 -13.92 19.84
CA VAL A 388 7.86 -14.80 20.90
C VAL A 388 6.61 -15.51 20.43
N LYS A 389 5.78 -14.85 19.62
CA LYS A 389 4.56 -15.41 19.04
C LYS A 389 4.80 -16.60 18.11
N ASP A 390 5.96 -16.63 17.45
CA ASP A 390 6.34 -17.69 16.54
C ASP A 390 6.91 -18.92 17.26
N ASN A 391 7.34 -18.76 18.53
CA ASN A 391 7.97 -19.83 19.29
C ASN A 391 6.99 -20.46 20.30
N MET A 392 6.37 -21.57 19.89
CA MET A 392 5.36 -22.29 20.68
C MET A 392 5.90 -22.82 22.02
N SER A 393 7.21 -23.12 22.13
CA SER A 393 7.78 -23.55 23.41
C SER A 393 7.84 -22.39 24.41
N LEU A 394 8.28 -21.20 23.97
CA LEU A 394 8.30 -20.02 24.82
C LEU A 394 6.88 -19.56 25.21
N ASP A 395 5.94 -19.60 24.28
CA ASP A 395 4.53 -19.27 24.56
C ASP A 395 3.98 -20.12 25.71
N GLY A 396 4.25 -21.43 25.69
CA GLY A 396 3.92 -22.35 26.76
C GLY A 396 4.60 -22.00 28.10
N GLU A 397 5.90 -21.68 28.09
CA GLU A 397 6.64 -21.24 29.29
C GLU A 397 6.04 -19.97 29.92
N LEU A 398 5.71 -18.96 29.10
CA LEU A 398 5.10 -17.71 29.58
C LEU A 398 3.69 -17.93 30.12
N ASN A 399 2.93 -18.84 29.52
CA ASN A 399 1.60 -19.20 30.02
C ASN A 399 1.69 -19.83 31.41
N VAL A 400 2.62 -20.77 31.62
CA VAL A 400 2.87 -21.37 32.95
C VAL A 400 3.26 -20.29 33.96
N LEU A 401 4.20 -19.40 33.62
CA LEU A 401 4.61 -18.29 34.49
C LEU A 401 3.43 -17.36 34.81
N SER A 402 2.62 -16.99 33.82
CA SER A 402 1.44 -16.13 33.98
C SER A 402 0.44 -16.74 34.95
N LEU A 403 0.10 -18.03 34.79
CA LEU A 403 -0.83 -18.74 35.66
C LEU A 403 -0.28 -18.89 37.09
N TYR A 404 1.00 -19.23 37.22
CA TYR A 404 1.67 -19.34 38.52
C TYR A 404 1.62 -18.01 39.30
N TYR A 405 2.04 -16.90 38.69
CA TYR A 405 2.06 -15.60 39.36
C TYR A 405 0.66 -15.01 39.58
N LYS A 406 -0.34 -15.34 38.72
CA LYS A 406 -1.77 -15.06 39.00
C LYS A 406 -2.24 -15.78 40.27
N GLY A 407 -1.86 -17.04 40.45
CA GLY A 407 -2.12 -17.80 41.67
C GLY A 407 -1.47 -17.18 42.90
N CYS A 408 -0.19 -16.82 42.81
CA CYS A 408 0.55 -16.15 43.89
C CYS A 408 -0.10 -14.81 44.29
N ARG A 409 -0.54 -14.03 43.30
CA ARG A 409 -1.29 -12.79 43.52
C ARG A 409 -2.62 -13.04 44.25
N CYS A 410 -3.38 -14.05 43.84
CA CYS A 410 -4.64 -14.42 44.49
C CYS A 410 -4.44 -14.71 45.99
N VAL A 411 -3.36 -15.38 46.39
CA VAL A 411 -3.03 -15.62 47.80
C VAL A 411 -2.89 -14.31 48.58
N GLN A 412 -2.14 -13.35 48.05
CA GLN A 412 -1.94 -12.06 48.73
C GLN A 412 -3.23 -11.24 48.81
N VAL A 413 -4.03 -11.22 47.74
CA VAL A 413 -5.33 -10.54 47.73
C VAL A 413 -6.29 -11.20 48.72
N ALA A 414 -6.35 -12.53 48.77
CA ALA A 414 -7.22 -13.25 49.69
C ALA A 414 -6.80 -13.04 51.15
N SER A 415 -5.49 -12.93 51.43
CA SER A 415 -4.98 -12.54 52.75
C SER A 415 -5.44 -11.12 53.15
N ALA A 416 -5.39 -10.16 52.23
CA ALA A 416 -5.88 -8.79 52.47
C ALA A 416 -7.37 -8.75 52.81
N TYR A 417 -8.21 -9.49 52.07
CA TYR A 417 -9.65 -9.57 52.38
C TYR A 417 -9.91 -10.23 53.74
N ASN A 418 -9.10 -11.21 54.13
CA ASN A 418 -9.22 -11.84 55.44
C ASN A 418 -8.89 -10.85 56.57
N GLU A 419 -7.86 -10.01 56.41
CA GLU A 419 -7.55 -8.91 57.35
C GLU A 419 -8.68 -7.88 57.44
N MET A 420 -9.39 -7.64 56.34
CA MET A 420 -10.55 -6.75 56.29
C MET A 420 -11.86 -7.40 56.80
N LYS A 421 -11.81 -8.63 57.34
CA LYS A 421 -12.97 -9.43 57.78
C LYS A 421 -14.00 -9.73 56.66
N LYS A 422 -13.53 -9.73 55.41
CA LYS A 422 -14.30 -10.10 54.22
C LYS A 422 -13.99 -11.53 53.83
N THR A 423 -14.45 -12.44 54.69
CA THR A 423 -14.07 -13.86 54.64
C THR A 423 -14.67 -14.60 53.44
N GLN A 424 -15.84 -14.19 52.95
CA GLN A 424 -16.49 -14.78 51.77
C GLN A 424 -15.73 -14.45 50.48
N GLU A 425 -15.34 -13.19 50.30
CA GLU A 425 -14.53 -12.73 49.17
C GLU A 425 -13.14 -13.36 49.20
N SER A 426 -12.55 -13.52 50.40
CA SER A 426 -11.29 -14.23 50.59
C SER A 426 -11.37 -15.68 50.11
N LEU A 427 -12.43 -16.42 50.48
CA LEU A 427 -12.64 -17.81 50.06
C LEU A 427 -12.83 -17.94 48.54
N ALA A 428 -13.61 -17.04 47.93
CA ALA A 428 -13.81 -17.03 46.48
C ALA A 428 -12.49 -16.81 45.72
N ILE A 429 -11.61 -15.94 46.22
CA ILE A 429 -10.31 -15.67 45.61
C ILE A 429 -9.34 -16.84 45.79
N TYR A 430 -9.36 -17.54 46.93
CA TYR A 430 -8.57 -18.78 47.09
C TYR A 430 -9.03 -19.88 46.13
N GLN A 431 -10.34 -20.04 45.92
CA GLN A 431 -10.88 -20.96 44.92
C GLN A 431 -10.41 -20.61 43.50
N ARG A 432 -10.40 -19.32 43.15
CA ARG A 432 -9.83 -18.84 41.87
C ARG A 432 -8.31 -19.05 41.79
N GLY A 433 -7.59 -18.91 42.89
CA GLY A 433 -6.17 -19.27 42.96
C GLY A 433 -5.95 -20.76 42.66
N GLN A 434 -6.81 -21.63 43.19
CA GLN A 434 -6.75 -23.07 42.95
C GLN A 434 -7.02 -23.41 41.46
N THR A 435 -7.94 -22.72 40.79
CA THR A 435 -8.17 -22.95 39.35
C THR A 435 -6.94 -22.58 38.52
N TYR A 436 -6.26 -21.47 38.85
CA TYR A 436 -5.00 -21.11 38.21
C TYR A 436 -3.88 -22.13 38.46
N VAL A 437 -3.78 -22.71 39.66
CA VAL A 437 -2.80 -23.78 39.93
C VAL A 437 -3.10 -25.03 39.10
N VAL A 438 -4.36 -25.44 38.99
CA VAL A 438 -4.75 -26.59 38.15
C VAL A 438 -4.40 -26.34 36.69
N GLN A 439 -4.74 -25.15 36.17
CA GLN A 439 -4.38 -24.75 34.81
C GLN A 439 -2.86 -24.70 34.62
N ALA A 440 -2.10 -24.20 35.60
CA ALA A 440 -0.64 -24.14 35.55
C ALA A 440 -0.01 -25.54 35.51
N LYS A 441 -0.51 -26.50 36.30
CA LYS A 441 -0.08 -27.90 36.25
C LYS A 441 -0.36 -28.54 34.90
N GLN A 442 -1.55 -28.27 34.33
CA GLN A 442 -1.89 -28.74 33.00
C GLN A 442 -0.96 -28.15 31.94
N ALA A 443 -0.72 -26.84 31.97
CA ALA A 443 0.20 -26.16 31.04
C ALA A 443 1.66 -26.66 31.20
N LEU A 444 2.12 -26.89 32.44
CA LEU A 444 3.45 -27.44 32.71
C LEU A 444 3.61 -28.86 32.14
N SER A 445 2.58 -29.69 32.27
CA SER A 445 2.57 -31.04 31.69
C SER A 445 2.64 -31.04 30.15
N GLN A 446 2.12 -29.99 29.50
CA GLN A 446 2.15 -29.85 28.04
C GLN A 446 3.55 -29.48 27.54
N ILE A 447 4.27 -28.59 28.24
CA ILE A 447 5.64 -28.21 27.89
C ILE A 447 6.70 -29.22 28.36
N ARG A 448 6.34 -30.12 29.29
CA ARG A 448 7.20 -31.09 29.99
C ARG A 448 8.26 -30.47 30.90
N SER A 449 9.05 -29.53 30.39
CA SER A 449 10.09 -28.82 31.14
C SER A 449 10.41 -27.48 30.48
N PHE A 450 10.83 -26.51 31.30
CA PHE A 450 11.42 -25.27 30.81
C PHE A 450 12.75 -25.55 30.10
N ALA A 451 13.12 -24.72 29.13
CA ALA A 451 14.42 -24.76 28.49
C ALA A 451 15.57 -24.59 29.51
N ASP A 452 16.73 -25.20 29.23
CA ASP A 452 17.88 -25.14 30.12
C ASP A 452 18.38 -23.71 30.32
N ASP A 453 18.33 -22.90 29.25
CA ASP A 453 18.71 -21.50 29.19
C ASP A 453 17.59 -20.52 29.61
N ALA A 454 16.42 -21.03 30.03
CA ALA A 454 15.33 -20.18 30.53
C ALA A 454 15.73 -19.50 31.84
N LEU A 455 15.51 -18.17 31.90
CA LEU A 455 15.85 -17.36 33.07
C LEU A 455 14.90 -17.64 34.25
N LEU A 456 13.61 -17.75 33.95
CA LEU A 456 12.55 -17.99 34.93
C LEU A 456 12.06 -19.44 34.80
N LYS A 457 12.01 -20.17 35.91
CA LYS A 457 11.56 -21.56 35.95
C LYS A 457 10.53 -21.73 37.07
N VAL A 458 9.49 -22.50 36.78
CA VAL A 458 8.50 -22.95 37.78
C VAL A 458 8.52 -24.46 37.76
N THR A 459 8.74 -25.05 38.93
CA THR A 459 8.80 -26.50 39.12
C THR A 459 7.49 -27.05 39.69
N ASP A 460 7.30 -28.37 39.60
CA ASP A 460 6.18 -29.03 40.26
C ASP A 460 6.18 -28.81 41.79
N SER A 461 7.35 -28.65 42.41
CA SER A 461 7.46 -28.28 43.82
C SER A 461 6.90 -26.88 44.10
N ASP A 462 7.21 -25.89 43.25
CA ASP A 462 6.70 -24.52 43.45
C ASP A 462 5.17 -24.47 43.34
N LEU A 463 4.60 -25.26 42.43
CA LEU A 463 3.14 -25.41 42.28
C LEU A 463 2.51 -26.15 43.47
N ALA A 464 3.19 -27.15 44.02
CA ALA A 464 2.76 -27.86 45.22
C ALA A 464 2.78 -26.96 46.46
N ASP A 465 3.83 -26.14 46.62
CA ASP A 465 3.97 -25.18 47.71
C ASP A 465 2.90 -24.08 47.63
N LEU A 466 2.63 -23.58 46.43
CA LEU A 466 1.54 -22.62 46.19
C LEU A 466 0.18 -23.25 46.52
N GLU A 467 -0.06 -24.50 46.10
CA GLU A 467 -1.30 -25.22 46.42
C GLU A 467 -1.46 -25.43 47.93
N GLN A 468 -0.40 -25.82 48.63
CA GLN A 468 -0.40 -25.95 50.08
C GLN A 468 -0.69 -24.60 50.76
N THR A 469 -0.11 -23.52 50.25
CA THR A 469 -0.37 -22.17 50.75
C THR A 469 -1.84 -21.78 50.57
N ILE A 470 -2.43 -22.03 49.39
CA ILE A 470 -3.86 -21.79 49.12
C ILE A 470 -4.76 -22.62 50.04
N ARG A 471 -4.47 -23.91 50.21
CA ARG A 471 -5.22 -24.80 51.13
C ARG A 471 -5.15 -24.30 52.57
N SER A 472 -3.96 -23.95 53.05
CA SER A 472 -3.78 -23.41 54.40
C SER A 472 -4.52 -22.08 54.60
N GLY A 473 -4.50 -21.20 53.58
CA GLY A 473 -5.24 -19.94 53.57
C GLY A 473 -6.74 -20.15 53.57
N THR A 474 -7.23 -21.13 52.82
CA THR A 474 -8.66 -21.51 52.75
C THR A 474 -9.15 -21.98 54.12
N TRP A 475 -8.39 -22.85 54.81
CA TRP A 475 -8.72 -23.28 56.16
C TRP A 475 -8.72 -22.14 57.16
N LYS A 476 -7.75 -21.20 57.07
CA LYS A 476 -7.72 -19.99 57.90
C LYS A 476 -8.95 -19.11 57.68
N SER A 477 -9.34 -18.85 56.43
CA SER A 477 -10.52 -18.03 56.12
C SER A 477 -11.83 -18.72 56.52
N ARG A 478 -11.95 -20.05 56.37
CA ARG A 478 -13.10 -20.82 56.87
C ARG A 478 -13.19 -20.76 58.40
N ALA A 479 -12.08 -20.97 59.09
CA ALA A 479 -12.04 -20.88 60.55
C ALA A 479 -12.43 -19.48 61.04
N ALA A 480 -11.92 -18.42 60.40
CA ALA A 480 -12.31 -17.04 60.70
C ALA A 480 -13.82 -16.81 60.51
N TRP A 481 -14.38 -17.33 59.42
CA TRP A 481 -15.82 -17.24 59.16
C TRP A 481 -16.67 -17.96 60.23
N TYR A 482 -16.29 -19.18 60.63
CA TYR A 482 -16.98 -19.92 61.70
C TYR A 482 -16.89 -19.21 63.06
N LEU A 483 -15.76 -18.58 63.37
CA LEU A 483 -15.59 -17.79 64.59
C LEU A 483 -16.49 -16.54 64.61
N GLU A 484 -16.73 -15.91 63.45
CA GLU A 484 -17.61 -14.74 63.34
C GLU A 484 -19.10 -15.10 63.39
N ASN A 485 -19.48 -16.28 62.89
CA ASN A 485 -20.88 -16.67 62.71
C ASN A 485 -21.43 -17.70 63.74
N GLY A 486 -20.60 -18.14 64.70
CA GLY A 486 -21.01 -19.03 65.78
C GLY A 486 -21.24 -20.49 65.37
N SER A 487 -21.03 -21.42 66.32
CA SER A 487 -21.08 -22.89 66.12
C SER A 487 -22.48 -23.51 66.01
N ASP A 488 -23.54 -22.74 66.22
CA ASP A 488 -24.85 -23.31 66.60
C ASP A 488 -25.80 -23.58 65.41
N ASN A 489 -25.39 -23.27 64.17
CA ASN A 489 -26.19 -23.54 62.98
C ASN A 489 -25.48 -24.53 62.05
N VAL A 490 -26.06 -25.72 61.89
CA VAL A 490 -25.60 -26.78 60.96
C VAL A 490 -25.74 -26.34 59.48
N ASP A 491 -26.59 -25.35 59.20
CA ASP A 491 -26.85 -24.78 57.85
C ASP A 491 -25.77 -23.80 57.36
N ASN A 492 -24.77 -23.52 58.19
CA ASN A 492 -23.75 -22.51 57.96
C ASN A 492 -22.86 -22.79 56.72
N GLU A 493 -22.52 -24.06 56.45
CA GLU A 493 -21.61 -24.45 55.35
C GLU A 493 -22.28 -24.33 53.96
N GLN A 494 -23.58 -24.61 53.89
CA GLN A 494 -24.40 -24.40 52.69
C GLN A 494 -24.62 -22.90 52.43
N GLN A 495 -24.81 -22.09 53.48
CA GLN A 495 -24.92 -20.63 53.35
C GLN A 495 -23.64 -19.97 52.84
N VAL A 496 -22.45 -20.43 53.27
CA VAL A 496 -21.16 -19.94 52.73
C VAL A 496 -21.05 -20.28 51.26
N SER A 497 -21.33 -21.52 50.90
CA SER A 497 -21.25 -21.98 49.51
C SER A 497 -22.22 -21.21 48.60
N GLN A 498 -23.43 -20.92 49.06
CA GLN A 498 -24.40 -20.10 48.35
C GLN A 498 -23.96 -18.64 48.22
N LYS A 499 -23.41 -18.02 49.27
CA LYS A 499 -22.89 -16.63 49.21
C LYS A 499 -21.63 -16.53 48.36
N MET A 500 -20.77 -17.55 48.34
CA MET A 500 -19.63 -17.64 47.43
C MET A 500 -20.09 -17.76 45.97
N GLN A 501 -21.15 -18.53 45.70
CA GLN A 501 -21.76 -18.62 44.36
C GLN A 501 -22.39 -17.27 43.94
N GLN A 502 -22.96 -16.51 44.87
CA GLN A 502 -23.46 -15.15 44.59
C GLN A 502 -22.35 -14.13 44.30
N LEU A 503 -21.11 -14.38 44.77
CA LEU A 503 -19.93 -13.55 44.52
C LEU A 503 -19.18 -13.92 43.24
N ASP A 504 -19.52 -15.04 42.60
CA ASP A 504 -18.90 -15.48 41.36
C ASP A 504 -19.41 -14.63 40.18
N LEU A 505 -18.69 -13.54 39.90
CA LEU A 505 -18.96 -12.61 38.80
C LEU A 505 -18.84 -13.27 37.42
N ASN A 506 -18.33 -14.51 37.32
CA ASN A 506 -18.29 -15.25 36.06
C ASN A 506 -19.65 -15.88 35.70
N THR A 507 -20.59 -15.98 36.65
CA THR A 507 -21.91 -16.59 36.43
C THR A 507 -22.94 -15.63 35.86
N THR A 508 -22.67 -14.32 35.89
CA THR A 508 -23.42 -13.37 35.08
C THR A 508 -22.77 -13.27 33.70
N GLU A 509 -22.92 -14.33 32.90
CA GLU A 509 -22.79 -14.19 31.44
C GLU A 509 -23.57 -12.94 31.02
N SER A 510 -23.02 -12.15 30.10
CA SER A 510 -23.74 -10.97 29.64
C SER A 510 -25.04 -11.42 28.97
N LEU A 511 -26.17 -10.71 29.15
CA LEU A 511 -27.45 -11.09 28.53
C LEU A 511 -27.32 -11.43 27.03
N LEU A 512 -26.37 -10.77 26.34
CA LEU A 512 -26.01 -11.03 24.96
C LEU A 512 -25.58 -12.49 24.67
N GLU A 513 -24.92 -13.16 25.61
CA GLU A 513 -24.38 -14.52 25.46
C GLU A 513 -25.43 -15.62 25.72
N HIS A 514 -26.56 -15.31 26.36
CA HIS A 514 -27.60 -16.28 26.73
C HIS A 514 -29.02 -15.88 26.31
N LEU A 515 -29.13 -15.10 25.22
CA LEU A 515 -30.40 -14.68 24.59
C LEU A 515 -31.38 -15.83 24.29
N ASP A 516 -30.86 -17.06 24.15
CA ASP A 516 -31.65 -18.26 23.83
C ASP A 516 -32.25 -18.94 25.08
N SER A 517 -31.93 -18.47 26.29
CA SER A 517 -32.42 -18.99 27.56
C SER A 517 -33.40 -18.02 28.21
N TYR A 518 -34.54 -18.52 28.71
CA TYR A 518 -35.58 -17.69 29.32
C TYR A 518 -35.41 -17.67 30.85
N PRO A 519 -34.94 -16.56 31.46
CA PRO A 519 -34.76 -16.50 32.91
C PRO A 519 -36.10 -16.35 33.64
N SER A 520 -36.25 -17.03 34.78
CA SER A 520 -37.46 -16.99 35.61
C SER A 520 -37.62 -15.68 36.41
N ASN A 521 -36.57 -14.88 36.49
CA ASN A 521 -36.55 -13.59 37.18
C ASN A 521 -35.65 -12.62 36.38
N ILE A 522 -36.21 -11.48 35.98
CA ILE A 522 -35.53 -10.50 35.11
C ILE A 522 -35.04 -9.35 36.00
N SER A 523 -33.78 -9.43 36.44
CA SER A 523 -33.04 -8.30 37.00
C SER A 523 -31.75 -8.10 36.19
N PRO A 524 -31.73 -7.20 35.19
CA PRO A 524 -30.61 -7.06 34.28
C PRO A 524 -29.48 -6.23 34.92
N GLU A 525 -28.59 -6.88 35.66
CA GLU A 525 -27.41 -6.23 36.25
C GLU A 525 -26.19 -6.19 35.31
N ASN A 526 -26.03 -7.17 34.39
CA ASN A 526 -24.94 -7.23 33.39
C ASN A 526 -25.46 -7.47 31.96
N LEU A 527 -25.69 -6.41 31.19
CA LEU A 527 -26.23 -6.49 29.82
C LEU A 527 -25.16 -6.91 28.79
N VAL A 528 -23.97 -6.33 28.88
CA VAL A 528 -22.84 -6.51 27.94
C VAL A 528 -21.54 -6.30 28.71
N ASP A 529 -20.56 -7.18 28.53
CA ASP A 529 -19.20 -6.99 29.06
C ASP A 529 -18.55 -5.74 28.45
N PHE A 530 -18.14 -4.77 29.28
CA PHE A 530 -17.47 -3.55 28.82
C PHE A 530 -16.09 -3.38 29.49
N PRO A 531 -14.98 -3.26 28.72
CA PRO A 531 -14.92 -3.27 27.25
C PRO A 531 -15.22 -4.66 26.66
N PRO A 532 -15.79 -4.73 25.43
CA PRO A 532 -16.15 -6.00 24.82
C PRO A 532 -14.91 -6.87 24.61
N LYS A 533 -14.98 -8.13 25.02
CA LYS A 533 -13.91 -9.10 24.77
C LYS A 533 -13.79 -9.34 23.26
N PHE A 534 -12.58 -9.20 22.71
CA PHE A 534 -12.33 -9.52 21.31
C PHE A 534 -12.52 -11.02 21.09
N GLN A 535 -13.54 -11.39 20.32
CA GLN A 535 -13.75 -12.77 19.90
C GLN A 535 -13.17 -12.97 18.49
N PRO A 536 -12.43 -14.08 18.24
CA PRO A 536 -11.99 -14.42 16.90
C PRO A 536 -13.21 -14.73 16.03
N VAL A 537 -13.58 -13.79 15.16
CA VAL A 537 -14.62 -14.03 14.15
C VAL A 537 -13.94 -14.71 12.97
N ALA A 538 -14.38 -15.93 12.66
CA ALA A 538 -13.95 -16.57 11.42
C ALA A 538 -14.29 -15.65 10.24
N CYS A 539 -13.32 -15.34 9.38
CA CYS A 539 -13.62 -14.72 8.09
C CYS A 539 -14.69 -15.58 7.44
N LYS A 540 -15.85 -15.01 7.07
CA LYS A 540 -16.94 -15.74 6.41
C LYS A 540 -16.32 -16.65 5.34
N PRO A 541 -16.34 -17.99 5.49
CA PRO A 541 -15.82 -18.86 4.46
C PRO A 541 -16.60 -18.60 3.18
N PHE A 542 -15.93 -18.68 2.03
CA PHE A 542 -16.59 -18.54 0.74
C PHE A 542 -17.64 -19.65 0.57
N TYR A 543 -18.90 -19.34 0.88
CA TYR A 543 -20.02 -20.23 0.69
C TYR A 543 -20.59 -19.97 -0.70
N PHE A 544 -20.43 -20.96 -1.58
CA PHE A 544 -21.17 -20.97 -2.83
C PHE A 544 -22.54 -21.57 -2.55
N ASP A 545 -23.60 -20.88 -2.95
CA ASP A 545 -24.95 -21.46 -2.94
C ASP A 545 -25.03 -22.49 -4.09
N LEU A 546 -24.54 -23.69 -3.80
CA LEU A 546 -24.61 -24.81 -4.73
C LEU A 546 -26.06 -25.27 -4.94
N ALA A 547 -26.96 -25.01 -3.98
CA ALA A 547 -28.37 -25.37 -4.09
C ALA A 547 -29.06 -24.59 -5.21
N ALA A 548 -28.68 -23.32 -5.43
CA ALA A 548 -29.13 -22.54 -6.59
C ALA A 548 -28.82 -23.23 -7.94
N ASN A 549 -27.72 -23.99 -8.04
CA ASN A 549 -27.40 -24.77 -9.26
C ASN A 549 -28.30 -26.00 -9.45
N PHE A 550 -28.93 -26.48 -8.37
CA PHE A 550 -29.85 -27.62 -8.39
C PHE A 550 -31.32 -27.20 -8.50
N VAL A 551 -31.64 -25.91 -8.37
CA VAL A 551 -32.96 -25.37 -8.72
C VAL A 551 -33.10 -25.38 -10.24
N LYS A 552 -33.54 -26.52 -10.78
CA LYS A 552 -33.93 -26.67 -12.18
C LYS A 552 -35.44 -26.67 -12.27
N TYR A 553 -35.98 -26.05 -13.32
CA TYR A 553 -37.40 -26.18 -13.64
C TYR A 553 -37.71 -27.66 -13.93
N PRO A 554 -38.87 -28.18 -13.51
CA PRO A 554 -39.27 -29.56 -13.80
C PRO A 554 -39.48 -29.74 -15.31
N GLU A 555 -38.45 -30.25 -16.00
CA GLU A 555 -38.39 -30.35 -17.46
C GLU A 555 -39.48 -31.27 -18.04
N GLU A 556 -39.97 -32.27 -17.30
CA GLU A 556 -41.05 -33.14 -17.77
C GLU A 556 -42.38 -32.40 -17.97
N SER A 557 -42.64 -31.34 -17.20
CA SER A 557 -43.85 -30.50 -17.37
C SER A 557 -43.73 -29.50 -18.54
N LEU A 558 -42.49 -29.17 -18.93
CA LEU A 558 -42.19 -28.28 -20.05
C LEU A 558 -42.13 -29.07 -21.36
N ALA A 559 -41.48 -30.24 -21.39
CA ALA A 559 -41.40 -31.12 -22.56
C ALA A 559 -42.78 -31.56 -23.06
N ALA A 560 -43.68 -31.95 -22.16
CA ALA A 560 -45.07 -32.28 -22.50
C ALA A 560 -45.90 -31.08 -23.01
N ARG A 561 -45.45 -29.84 -22.76
CA ARG A 561 -46.06 -28.60 -23.29
C ARG A 561 -45.38 -28.09 -24.57
N THR A 562 -44.13 -28.45 -24.84
CA THR A 562 -43.37 -27.98 -26.01
C THR A 562 -43.38 -28.92 -27.22
N GLU A 563 -43.83 -30.18 -27.08
CA GLU A 563 -43.86 -31.12 -28.22
C GLU A 563 -45.02 -30.93 -29.22
N LYS A 564 -45.82 -29.86 -29.10
CA LYS A 564 -46.78 -29.44 -30.14
C LYS A 564 -46.52 -28.01 -30.63
N SER A 565 -45.29 -27.75 -31.11
CA SER A 565 -45.06 -26.76 -32.18
C SER A 565 -43.61 -26.84 -32.67
N SER A 566 -43.32 -27.79 -33.56
CA SER A 566 -42.11 -27.74 -34.37
C SER A 566 -42.31 -26.75 -35.52
N GLY A 567 -41.59 -25.61 -35.48
CA GLY A 567 -41.54 -24.65 -36.60
C GLY A 567 -41.03 -23.26 -36.22
N THR A 568 -39.73 -23.15 -35.96
CA THR A 568 -38.81 -22.01 -36.22
C THR A 568 -39.34 -20.56 -36.25
N GLY A 569 -38.87 -19.72 -35.31
CA GLY A 569 -38.64 -18.27 -35.54
C GLY A 569 -39.29 -17.27 -34.56
N SER A 570 -38.46 -16.50 -33.86
CA SER A 570 -38.75 -15.23 -33.14
C SER A 570 -39.45 -15.27 -31.75
N GLY A 571 -38.64 -15.26 -30.70
CA GLY A 571 -39.07 -15.06 -29.31
C GLY A 571 -38.75 -13.66 -28.78
N PHE A 572 -39.64 -12.69 -29.01
CA PHE A 572 -39.73 -11.45 -28.20
C PHE A 572 -41.14 -10.79 -28.22
N TRP A 573 -42.08 -11.24 -29.05
CA TRP A 573 -43.43 -10.64 -29.18
C TRP A 573 -44.58 -11.44 -28.56
N GLY A 574 -44.30 -12.47 -27.74
CA GLY A 574 -45.30 -13.37 -27.16
C GLY A 574 -46.12 -12.86 -25.96
N ILE A 575 -46.15 -11.55 -25.67
CA ILE A 575 -46.90 -10.97 -24.53
C ILE A 575 -48.22 -10.28 -24.98
N PHE A 576 -48.47 -10.13 -26.28
CA PHE A 576 -49.77 -9.67 -26.79
C PHE A 576 -50.43 -10.79 -27.59
N GLY A 577 -51.35 -11.53 -26.95
CA GLY A 577 -52.20 -12.52 -27.62
C GLY A 577 -53.12 -11.83 -28.63
N ARG A 578 -52.68 -11.73 -29.89
CA ARG A 578 -53.52 -11.40 -31.04
C ARG A 578 -53.82 -12.69 -31.81
N ASN A 579 -55.09 -12.92 -32.14
CA ASN A 579 -55.56 -14.10 -32.86
C ASN A 579 -54.75 -14.33 -34.15
N HIS A 580 -54.06 -15.48 -34.24
CA HIS A 580 -53.21 -15.86 -35.38
C HIS A 580 -53.95 -15.79 -36.74
N ALA A 581 -55.24 -16.11 -36.74
CA ALA A 581 -56.09 -16.02 -37.94
C ALA A 581 -56.27 -14.59 -38.50
N TRP A 582 -56.20 -13.57 -37.64
CA TRP A 582 -56.27 -12.16 -38.05
C TRP A 582 -54.97 -11.69 -38.72
N LEU A 583 -53.82 -12.16 -38.21
CA LEU A 583 -52.51 -11.82 -38.75
C LEU A 583 -52.18 -12.55 -40.05
N GLU A 584 -52.71 -13.76 -40.26
CA GLU A 584 -52.46 -14.56 -41.47
C GLU A 584 -53.44 -14.28 -42.62
N GLY A 585 -54.50 -13.49 -42.37
CA GLY A 585 -55.49 -13.17 -43.40
C GLY A 585 -56.53 -14.27 -43.65
N ASN A 586 -56.75 -15.14 -42.66
CA ASN A 586 -57.56 -16.36 -42.78
C ASN A 586 -58.89 -16.28 -41.99
N LEU A 587 -59.52 -15.10 -41.89
CA LEU A 587 -60.88 -14.99 -41.33
C LEU A 587 -61.95 -15.48 -42.31
N SER A 588 -62.97 -16.18 -41.80
CA SER A 588 -64.14 -16.56 -42.60
C SER A 588 -65.06 -15.36 -42.88
N ASP A 589 -65.87 -15.43 -43.94
CA ASP A 589 -66.78 -14.35 -44.35
C ASP A 589 -67.76 -13.95 -43.23
N GLU A 590 -68.13 -14.89 -42.37
CA GLU A 590 -69.01 -14.67 -41.21
C GLU A 590 -68.34 -13.84 -40.10
N GLN A 591 -67.03 -14.02 -39.91
CA GLN A 591 -66.25 -13.25 -38.94
C GLN A 591 -65.89 -11.86 -39.48
N LEU A 592 -65.69 -11.74 -40.79
CA LEU A 592 -65.52 -10.47 -41.50
C LEU A 592 -66.73 -9.53 -41.30
N GLY A 593 -67.95 -10.10 -41.28
CA GLY A 593 -69.19 -9.36 -41.03
C GLY A 593 -69.41 -8.87 -39.59
N GLN A 594 -68.64 -9.38 -38.61
CA GLN A 594 -68.76 -9.00 -37.19
C GLN A 594 -67.77 -7.88 -36.78
N LEU A 595 -66.86 -7.47 -37.66
CA LEU A 595 -65.87 -6.44 -37.37
C LEU A 595 -66.45 -5.03 -37.49
N THR A 596 -66.01 -4.13 -36.62
CA THR A 596 -66.26 -2.69 -36.79
C THR A 596 -65.54 -2.14 -38.03
N PRO A 597 -66.00 -1.05 -38.65
CA PRO A 597 -65.38 -0.49 -39.86
C PRO A 597 -63.88 -0.17 -39.69
N GLU A 598 -63.45 0.31 -38.51
CA GLU A 598 -62.04 0.57 -38.20
C GLU A 598 -61.22 -0.72 -38.08
N GLN A 599 -61.81 -1.80 -37.55
CA GLN A 599 -61.14 -3.10 -37.47
C GLN A 599 -61.04 -3.79 -38.84
N LEU A 600 -62.03 -3.58 -39.71
CA LEU A 600 -62.02 -4.06 -41.09
C LEU A 600 -60.94 -3.34 -41.92
N GLU A 601 -60.78 -2.03 -41.74
CA GLU A 601 -59.72 -1.25 -42.36
C GLU A 601 -58.33 -1.72 -41.91
N ASN A 602 -58.14 -1.92 -40.60
CA ASN A 602 -56.91 -2.48 -40.05
C ASN A 602 -56.61 -3.90 -40.57
N TYR A 603 -57.63 -4.74 -40.74
CA TYR A 603 -57.47 -6.08 -41.32
C TYR A 603 -57.06 -6.02 -42.80
N ASN A 604 -57.65 -5.11 -43.58
CA ASN A 604 -57.26 -4.89 -44.98
C ASN A 604 -55.83 -4.34 -45.11
N LEU A 605 -55.41 -3.46 -44.21
CA LEU A 605 -54.02 -2.98 -44.12
C LEU A 605 -53.07 -4.14 -43.79
N GLN A 606 -53.44 -5.04 -42.87
CA GLN A 606 -52.66 -6.22 -42.54
C GLN A 606 -52.55 -7.20 -43.73
N LEU A 607 -53.64 -7.41 -44.48
CA LEU A 607 -53.63 -8.21 -45.71
C LEU A 607 -52.75 -7.59 -46.80
N LYS A 608 -52.74 -6.26 -46.89
CA LYS A 608 -51.88 -5.52 -47.82
C LYS A 608 -50.40 -5.66 -47.43
N TYR A 609 -50.09 -5.50 -46.15
CA TYR A 609 -48.76 -5.77 -45.57
C TYR A 609 -48.31 -7.21 -45.88
N ASN A 610 -49.13 -8.22 -45.60
CA ASN A 610 -48.79 -9.61 -45.89
C ASN A 610 -48.57 -9.88 -47.39
N LYS A 611 -49.27 -9.18 -48.29
CA LYS A 611 -49.05 -9.26 -49.74
C LYS A 611 -47.75 -8.59 -50.16
N GLU A 612 -47.43 -7.42 -49.62
CA GLU A 612 -46.16 -6.70 -49.85
C GLU A 612 -44.96 -7.52 -49.32
N HIS A 613 -45.16 -8.27 -48.24
CA HIS A 613 -44.12 -9.09 -47.60
C HIS A 613 -44.11 -10.57 -48.02
N LYS A 614 -44.96 -10.98 -48.99
CA LYS A 614 -45.05 -12.38 -49.43
C LYS A 614 -43.81 -12.79 -50.23
N GLY A 615 -42.93 -13.60 -49.62
CA GLY A 615 -41.70 -14.11 -50.24
C GLY A 615 -40.41 -13.32 -49.94
N HIS A 616 -40.47 -12.31 -49.05
CA HIS A 616 -39.32 -11.51 -48.61
C HIS A 616 -38.77 -11.92 -47.21
N GLU A 617 -39.27 -12.99 -46.59
CA GLU A 617 -38.87 -13.39 -45.22
C GLU A 617 -37.35 -13.64 -45.07
N SER A 618 -36.71 -14.22 -46.08
CA SER A 618 -35.26 -14.44 -46.07
C SER A 618 -34.45 -13.15 -46.16
N GLN A 619 -34.99 -12.09 -46.77
CA GLN A 619 -34.34 -10.77 -46.80
C GLN A 619 -34.49 -10.05 -45.46
N HIS A 620 -35.65 -10.15 -44.79
CA HIS A 620 -35.84 -9.60 -43.45
C HIS A 620 -34.99 -10.32 -42.39
N GLU A 621 -34.85 -11.64 -42.51
CA GLU A 621 -33.94 -12.43 -41.67
C GLU A 621 -32.48 -12.03 -41.89
N LEU A 622 -32.06 -11.88 -43.16
CA LEU A 622 -30.71 -11.44 -43.51
C LEU A 622 -30.44 -10.01 -43.00
N MET A 623 -31.37 -9.07 -43.16
CA MET A 623 -31.27 -7.72 -42.61
C MET A 623 -31.16 -7.75 -41.08
N ALA A 624 -31.99 -8.53 -40.38
CA ALA A 624 -31.90 -8.65 -38.93
C ALA A 624 -30.54 -9.20 -38.46
N ILE A 625 -29.99 -10.20 -39.15
CA ILE A 625 -28.65 -10.75 -38.87
C ILE A 625 -27.56 -9.71 -39.15
N ILE A 626 -27.64 -8.98 -40.27
CA ILE A 626 -26.70 -7.90 -40.61
C ILE A 626 -26.73 -6.81 -39.55
N LEU A 627 -27.92 -6.38 -39.10
CA LEU A 627 -28.07 -5.38 -38.05
C LEU A 627 -27.47 -5.87 -36.73
N LEU A 628 -27.76 -7.10 -36.31
CA LEU A 628 -27.26 -7.66 -35.05
C LEU A 628 -25.74 -7.84 -35.08
N PHE A 629 -25.19 -8.30 -36.21
CA PHE A 629 -23.74 -8.38 -36.42
C PHE A 629 -23.10 -6.99 -36.43
N ALA A 630 -23.69 -6.00 -37.10
CA ALA A 630 -23.17 -4.63 -37.14
C ALA A 630 -23.20 -3.97 -35.75
N LEU A 631 -24.25 -4.17 -34.96
CA LEU A 631 -24.34 -3.68 -33.58
C LEU A 631 -23.28 -4.35 -32.68
N PHE A 632 -22.98 -5.62 -32.88
CA PHE A 632 -21.93 -6.32 -32.12
C PHE A 632 -20.52 -5.90 -32.56
N ALA A 633 -20.24 -5.92 -33.86
CA ALA A 633 -18.93 -5.57 -34.43
C ALA A 633 -18.55 -4.11 -34.15
N SER A 634 -19.52 -3.19 -34.22
CA SER A 634 -19.30 -1.77 -33.90
C SER A 634 -18.86 -1.55 -32.45
N GLN A 635 -19.33 -2.35 -31.48
CA GLN A 635 -18.85 -2.27 -30.10
C GLN A 635 -17.35 -2.57 -29.99
N PHE A 636 -16.86 -3.63 -30.65
CA PHE A 636 -15.43 -3.94 -30.67
C PHE A 636 -14.60 -2.86 -31.36
N LEU A 637 -15.09 -2.34 -32.49
CA LEU A 637 -14.42 -1.29 -33.25
C LEU A 637 -14.31 0.00 -32.43
N ILE A 638 -15.40 0.41 -31.76
CA ILE A 638 -15.42 1.58 -30.89
C ILE A 638 -14.49 1.40 -29.68
N LEU A 639 -14.48 0.21 -29.05
CA LEU A 639 -13.57 -0.08 -27.94
C LEU A 639 -12.10 -0.08 -28.38
N TRP A 640 -11.80 -0.66 -29.53
CA TRP A 640 -10.47 -0.64 -30.13
C TRP A 640 -10.03 0.80 -30.46
N TRP A 641 -10.92 1.60 -31.05
CA TRP A 641 -10.66 3.00 -31.38
C TRP A 641 -10.41 3.83 -30.11
N LYS A 642 -11.24 3.65 -29.07
CA LYS A 642 -11.06 4.28 -27.76
C LYS A 642 -9.70 3.94 -27.13
N LYS A 643 -9.24 2.68 -27.24
CA LYS A 643 -7.95 2.23 -26.69
C LYS A 643 -6.75 2.79 -27.45
N LYS A 644 -6.79 2.79 -28.80
CA LYS A 644 -5.65 3.15 -29.65
C LYS A 644 -5.55 4.65 -29.93
N HIS A 645 -6.69 5.32 -30.17
CA HIS A 645 -6.75 6.74 -30.52
C HIS A 645 -7.84 7.48 -29.72
N TYR A 646 -7.63 7.60 -28.41
CA TYR A 646 -8.59 8.24 -27.49
C TYR A 646 -8.96 9.68 -27.88
N LYS A 647 -8.02 10.48 -28.37
CA LYS A 647 -8.27 11.91 -28.72
C LYS A 647 -9.24 12.06 -29.89
N SER A 648 -9.09 11.27 -30.94
CA SER A 648 -10.01 11.29 -32.08
C SER A 648 -11.38 10.75 -31.68
N TYR A 649 -11.42 9.69 -30.86
CA TYR A 649 -12.67 9.15 -30.32
C TYR A 649 -13.43 10.20 -29.49
N GLN A 650 -12.73 10.91 -28.59
CA GLN A 650 -13.31 11.95 -27.75
C GLN A 650 -13.80 13.15 -28.57
N ALA A 651 -13.03 13.58 -29.59
CA ALA A 651 -13.42 14.69 -30.46
C ALA A 651 -14.67 14.35 -31.30
N VAL A 652 -14.72 13.17 -31.91
CA VAL A 652 -15.88 12.71 -32.70
C VAL A 652 -17.10 12.51 -31.79
N SER A 653 -16.91 11.92 -30.62
CA SER A 653 -18.02 11.69 -29.69
C SER A 653 -18.59 13.00 -29.13
N LEU A 654 -17.74 13.97 -28.79
CA LEU A 654 -18.17 15.30 -28.35
C LEU A 654 -18.87 16.07 -29.47
N GLY A 655 -18.29 16.05 -30.68
CA GLY A 655 -18.90 16.69 -31.85
C GLY A 655 -20.28 16.11 -32.16
N GLY A 656 -20.39 14.78 -32.14
CA GLY A 656 -21.67 14.09 -32.30
C GLY A 656 -22.66 14.50 -31.21
N LEU A 657 -22.26 14.47 -29.93
CA LEU A 657 -23.13 14.82 -28.81
C LEU A 657 -23.61 16.27 -28.86
N TYR A 658 -22.79 17.20 -29.34
CA TYR A 658 -23.12 18.62 -29.40
C TYR A 658 -23.97 18.97 -30.62
N PHE A 659 -23.62 18.47 -31.81
CA PHE A 659 -24.28 18.84 -33.07
C PHE A 659 -25.48 17.96 -33.42
N PHE A 660 -25.45 16.64 -33.15
CA PHE A 660 -26.51 15.73 -33.59
C PHE A 660 -27.87 16.09 -32.98
N PRO A 661 -28.02 16.28 -31.65
CA PRO A 661 -29.30 16.68 -31.05
C PRO A 661 -29.75 18.09 -31.47
N MET A 662 -28.81 18.99 -31.75
CA MET A 662 -29.12 20.33 -32.28
C MET A 662 -29.72 20.23 -33.69
N LEU A 663 -29.06 19.52 -34.61
CA LEU A 663 -29.53 19.34 -35.98
C LEU A 663 -30.87 18.61 -36.02
N PHE A 664 -31.02 17.57 -35.19
CA PHE A 664 -32.29 16.87 -35.04
C PHE A 664 -33.38 17.79 -34.47
N GLY A 665 -33.05 18.62 -33.48
CA GLY A 665 -33.97 19.61 -32.91
C GLY A 665 -34.45 20.65 -33.92
N PHE A 666 -33.60 21.07 -34.86
CA PHE A 666 -34.01 21.93 -35.99
C PHE A 666 -34.93 21.19 -36.96
N TYR A 667 -34.60 19.95 -37.33
CA TYR A 667 -35.41 19.12 -38.22
C TYR A 667 -36.79 18.82 -37.63
N ALA A 668 -36.87 18.51 -36.33
CA ALA A 668 -38.08 18.17 -35.61
C ALA A 668 -38.88 19.38 -35.08
N GLY A 669 -38.38 20.62 -35.27
CA GLY A 669 -39.06 21.85 -34.84
C GLY A 669 -39.10 22.07 -33.32
N TRP A 670 -38.13 21.56 -32.55
CA TRP A 670 -38.10 21.62 -31.09
C TRP A 670 -37.53 22.94 -30.54
N TYR A 671 -38.27 24.04 -30.72
CA TYR A 671 -37.81 25.38 -30.35
C TYR A 671 -37.41 25.53 -28.87
N ARG A 672 -38.15 24.90 -27.94
CA ARG A 672 -37.83 24.95 -26.49
C ARG A 672 -36.42 24.42 -26.19
N PHE A 673 -36.08 23.27 -26.76
CA PHE A 673 -34.75 22.66 -26.61
C PHE A 673 -33.66 23.57 -27.18
N LEU A 674 -33.89 24.15 -28.36
CA LEU A 674 -32.93 25.05 -29.01
C LEU A 674 -32.65 26.31 -28.18
N VAL A 675 -33.65 26.87 -27.48
CA VAL A 675 -33.42 28.01 -26.56
C VAL A 675 -32.53 27.60 -25.38
N PHE A 676 -32.82 26.50 -24.70
CA PHE A 676 -31.98 26.05 -23.58
C PHE A 676 -30.57 25.67 -24.03
N TRP A 677 -30.46 25.02 -25.19
CA TRP A 677 -29.18 24.66 -25.79
C TRP A 677 -28.35 25.90 -26.13
N THR A 678 -28.94 26.91 -26.77
CA THR A 678 -28.23 28.16 -27.12
C THR A 678 -27.77 28.91 -25.87
N LEU A 679 -28.62 29.03 -24.83
CA LEU A 679 -28.23 29.63 -23.56
C LEU A 679 -27.08 28.87 -22.90
N PHE A 680 -27.18 27.54 -22.83
CA PHE A 680 -26.12 26.68 -22.30
C PHE A 680 -24.81 26.85 -23.07
N SER A 681 -24.87 26.90 -24.39
CA SER A 681 -23.71 27.08 -25.26
C SER A 681 -23.05 28.46 -25.11
N ILE A 682 -23.83 29.53 -24.94
CA ILE A 682 -23.31 30.89 -24.68
C ILE A 682 -22.55 30.92 -23.35
N VAL A 683 -23.14 30.40 -22.27
CA VAL A 683 -22.51 30.42 -20.95
C VAL A 683 -21.27 29.54 -20.90
N ASN A 684 -21.32 28.32 -21.46
CA ASN A 684 -20.13 27.46 -21.52
C ASN A 684 -19.07 28.01 -22.47
N GLY A 685 -19.45 28.68 -23.55
CA GLY A 685 -18.53 29.42 -24.41
C GLY A 685 -17.77 30.50 -23.65
N PHE A 686 -18.45 31.26 -22.79
CA PHE A 686 -17.80 32.25 -21.92
C PHE A 686 -16.84 31.61 -20.89
N VAL A 687 -17.24 30.51 -20.26
CA VAL A 687 -16.39 29.77 -19.30
C VAL A 687 -15.15 29.19 -19.98
N MET A 688 -15.33 28.57 -21.16
CA MET A 688 -14.24 28.04 -22.00
C MET A 688 -13.28 29.14 -22.46
N TYR A 689 -13.81 30.31 -22.80
CA TYR A 689 -13.02 31.49 -23.16
C TYR A 689 -12.16 31.95 -21.98
N LYS A 690 -12.74 32.08 -20.77
CA LYS A 690 -11.97 32.40 -19.56
C LYS A 690 -10.90 31.34 -19.25
N ALA A 691 -11.22 30.06 -19.37
CA ALA A 691 -10.28 28.96 -19.15
C ALA A 691 -9.12 28.89 -20.17
N SER A 692 -9.27 29.54 -21.33
CA SER A 692 -8.28 29.53 -22.42
C SER A 692 -7.45 30.83 -22.52
N ARG A 693 -7.72 31.84 -21.70
CA ARG A 693 -6.96 33.10 -21.70
C ARG A 693 -5.53 32.92 -21.19
N LYS A 694 -4.59 33.65 -21.80
CA LYS A 694 -3.17 33.69 -21.41
C LYS A 694 -2.78 35.13 -21.07
N PRO A 695 -2.29 35.46 -19.86
CA PRO A 695 -2.12 34.58 -18.70
C PRO A 695 -3.47 34.19 -18.05
N LEU A 696 -3.49 33.03 -17.38
CA LEU A 696 -4.67 32.56 -16.63
C LEU A 696 -4.75 33.29 -15.29
N GLU A 697 -5.91 33.86 -14.95
CA GLU A 697 -6.15 34.47 -13.64
C GLU A 697 -6.38 33.38 -12.56
N ALA A 698 -5.85 33.57 -11.35
CA ALA A 698 -5.81 32.53 -10.30
C ALA A 698 -7.18 32.04 -9.81
N MET A 699 -8.20 32.89 -9.88
CA MET A 699 -9.58 32.56 -9.51
C MET A 699 -10.28 31.71 -10.58
N THR A 700 -9.75 31.67 -11.80
CA THR A 700 -10.37 31.01 -12.95
C THR A 700 -10.64 29.52 -12.73
N PRO A 701 -9.67 28.69 -12.27
CA PRO A 701 -9.92 27.28 -12.00
C PRO A 701 -11.06 27.04 -11.02
N ARG A 702 -11.13 27.84 -9.95
CA ARG A 702 -12.19 27.72 -8.94
C ARG A 702 -13.56 28.10 -9.50
N MET A 703 -13.62 29.17 -10.29
CA MET A 703 -14.85 29.59 -10.97
C MET A 703 -15.35 28.53 -11.95
N VAL A 704 -14.45 27.97 -12.77
CA VAL A 704 -14.75 26.89 -13.71
C VAL A 704 -15.30 25.67 -12.98
N TYR A 705 -14.59 25.18 -11.96
CA TYR A 705 -15.04 24.02 -11.19
C TYR A 705 -16.36 24.28 -10.44
N LYS A 706 -16.57 25.49 -9.91
CA LYS A 706 -17.83 25.87 -9.26
C LYS A 706 -18.99 25.88 -10.24
N TRP A 707 -18.83 26.49 -11.42
CA TRP A 707 -19.86 26.51 -12.47
C TRP A 707 -20.30 25.09 -12.84
N PHE A 708 -19.35 24.21 -13.13
CA PHE A 708 -19.70 22.85 -13.53
C PHE A 708 -20.20 21.96 -12.39
N THR A 709 -19.89 22.30 -11.13
CA THR A 709 -20.57 21.70 -9.98
C THR A 709 -22.05 22.07 -9.96
N VAL A 710 -22.39 23.33 -10.27
CA VAL A 710 -23.78 23.78 -10.37
C VAL A 710 -24.49 23.07 -11.52
N VAL A 711 -23.87 23.02 -12.71
CA VAL A 711 -24.42 22.31 -13.87
C VAL A 711 -24.71 20.84 -13.52
N TYR A 712 -23.76 20.16 -12.88
CA TYR A 712 -23.92 18.78 -12.42
C TYR A 712 -25.08 18.62 -11.42
N ASN A 713 -25.16 19.47 -10.39
CA ASN A 713 -26.21 19.37 -9.37
C ASN A 713 -27.60 19.60 -9.97
N VAL A 714 -27.73 20.60 -10.84
CA VAL A 714 -29.00 20.91 -11.52
C VAL A 714 -29.39 19.75 -12.44
N SER A 715 -28.46 19.22 -13.24
CA SER A 715 -28.73 18.11 -14.16
C SER A 715 -29.09 16.82 -13.41
N PHE A 716 -28.42 16.57 -12.29
CA PHE A 716 -28.71 15.43 -11.41
C PHE A 716 -30.08 15.54 -10.77
N VAL A 717 -30.42 16.68 -10.15
CA VAL A 717 -31.74 16.89 -9.52
C VAL A 717 -32.86 16.77 -10.55
N VAL A 718 -32.72 17.41 -11.71
CA VAL A 718 -33.70 17.32 -12.80
C VAL A 718 -33.84 15.88 -13.31
N GLY A 719 -32.73 15.15 -13.44
CA GLY A 719 -32.74 13.74 -13.83
C GLY A 719 -33.44 12.83 -12.81
N VAL A 720 -33.16 13.00 -11.51
CA VAL A 720 -33.80 12.22 -10.44
C VAL A 720 -35.29 12.53 -10.31
N VAL A 721 -35.67 13.81 -10.41
CA VAL A 721 -37.09 14.22 -10.41
C VAL A 721 -37.81 13.63 -11.63
N GLY A 722 -37.21 13.70 -12.82
CA GLY A 722 -37.77 13.07 -14.02
C GLY A 722 -37.94 11.56 -13.87
N TYR A 723 -36.93 10.87 -13.32
CA TYR A 723 -37.00 9.43 -13.04
C TYR A 723 -38.10 9.08 -12.03
N ALA A 724 -38.23 9.85 -10.95
CA ALA A 724 -39.29 9.65 -9.96
C ALA A 724 -40.69 9.82 -10.58
N ILE A 725 -40.89 10.82 -11.44
CA ILE A 725 -42.15 11.02 -12.17
C ILE A 725 -42.46 9.82 -13.07
N VAL A 726 -41.47 9.31 -13.80
CA VAL A 726 -41.64 8.12 -14.65
C VAL A 726 -42.01 6.88 -13.82
N LEU A 727 -41.36 6.67 -12.66
CA LEU A 727 -41.69 5.57 -11.76
C LEU A 727 -43.10 5.69 -11.18
N ILE A 728 -43.49 6.88 -10.72
CA ILE A 728 -44.84 7.14 -10.19
C ILE A 728 -45.90 6.85 -11.26
N ALA A 729 -45.62 7.21 -12.51
CA ALA A 729 -46.51 6.88 -13.62
C ALA A 729 -46.54 5.38 -13.95
N PHE A 730 -45.39 4.70 -13.91
CA PHE A 730 -45.29 3.26 -14.16
C PHE A 730 -46.04 2.41 -13.12
N PHE A 731 -46.05 2.82 -11.85
CA PHE A 731 -46.80 2.15 -10.78
C PHE A 731 -48.31 2.51 -10.77
N GLY A 732 -48.83 3.19 -11.80
CA GLY A 732 -50.26 3.52 -11.92
C GLY A 732 -50.75 4.62 -10.98
N ILE A 733 -49.88 5.21 -10.15
CA ILE A 733 -50.25 6.29 -9.21
C ILE A 733 -50.64 7.56 -9.97
N ALA A 734 -50.11 7.77 -11.18
CA ALA A 734 -50.47 8.90 -12.04
C ALA A 734 -51.89 8.78 -12.66
N GLU A 735 -52.45 7.57 -12.74
CA GLU A 735 -53.83 7.36 -13.20
C GLU A 735 -54.86 7.84 -12.17
N LEU A 736 -54.46 7.95 -10.90
CA LEU A 736 -55.29 8.53 -9.83
C LEU A 736 -55.60 10.02 -10.02
N PHE A 737 -54.84 10.71 -10.88
CA PHE A 737 -54.95 12.16 -11.15
C PHE A 737 -55.46 12.49 -12.57
N SER A 738 -55.94 11.49 -13.32
CA SER A 738 -56.49 11.68 -14.68
C SER A 738 -55.55 12.38 -15.69
N ALA A 739 -54.23 12.31 -15.50
CA ALA A 739 -53.23 12.95 -16.37
C ALA A 739 -52.00 12.06 -16.66
N GLY A 740 -52.17 10.73 -16.61
CA GLY A 740 -51.08 9.76 -16.69
C GLY A 740 -50.16 9.90 -17.92
N SER A 741 -50.71 10.16 -19.10
CA SER A 741 -49.92 10.31 -20.34
C SER A 741 -49.05 11.58 -20.34
N GLU A 742 -49.55 12.70 -19.81
CA GLU A 742 -48.80 13.96 -19.72
C GLU A 742 -47.67 13.85 -18.68
N PHE A 743 -47.91 13.18 -17.55
CA PHE A 743 -46.87 12.96 -16.54
C PHE A 743 -45.70 12.12 -17.07
N ILE A 744 -45.96 11.08 -17.86
CA ILE A 744 -44.89 10.29 -18.49
C ILE A 744 -44.08 11.16 -19.46
N GLN A 745 -44.74 11.98 -20.29
CA GLN A 745 -44.05 12.88 -21.23
C GLN A 745 -43.16 13.89 -20.50
N VAL A 746 -43.68 14.53 -19.45
CA VAL A 746 -42.91 15.47 -18.62
C VAL A 746 -41.76 14.78 -17.90
N GLY A 747 -41.98 13.57 -17.39
CA GLY A 747 -40.96 12.76 -16.73
C GLY A 747 -39.81 12.38 -17.66
N ILE A 748 -40.13 11.89 -18.87
CA ILE A 748 -39.14 11.55 -19.91
C ILE A 748 -38.40 12.81 -20.38
N LEU A 749 -39.10 13.94 -20.54
CA LEU A 749 -38.49 15.21 -20.93
C LEU A 749 -37.47 15.69 -19.88
N MET A 750 -37.84 15.70 -18.60
CA MET A 750 -36.94 16.07 -17.51
C MET A 750 -35.76 15.11 -17.40
N LEU A 751 -36.01 13.80 -17.50
CA LEU A 751 -34.95 12.78 -17.47
C LEU A 751 -33.96 12.97 -18.63
N SER A 752 -34.45 13.17 -19.85
CA SER A 752 -33.60 13.37 -21.04
C SER A 752 -32.80 14.68 -20.96
N TYR A 753 -33.37 15.76 -20.44
CA TYR A 753 -32.66 17.03 -20.25
C TYR A 753 -31.57 16.91 -19.18
N GLY A 754 -31.88 16.28 -18.05
CA GLY A 754 -30.93 16.03 -16.97
C GLY A 754 -29.77 15.14 -17.41
N LEU A 755 -30.03 14.09 -18.20
CA LEU A 755 -28.96 13.25 -18.75
C LEU A 755 -28.15 13.98 -19.81
N TYR A 756 -28.78 14.63 -20.79
CA TYR A 756 -28.09 15.29 -21.91
C TYR A 756 -27.14 16.41 -21.47
N PHE A 757 -27.65 17.38 -20.70
CA PHE A 757 -26.82 18.48 -20.19
C PHE A 757 -25.80 18.01 -19.14
N GLY A 758 -26.08 16.90 -18.45
CA GLY A 758 -25.13 16.22 -17.56
C GLY A 758 -23.93 15.65 -18.32
N VAL A 759 -24.15 14.90 -19.42
CA VAL A 759 -23.06 14.37 -20.26
C VAL A 759 -22.27 15.51 -20.91
N LEU A 760 -22.95 16.52 -21.47
CA LEU A 760 -22.27 17.66 -22.10
C LEU A 760 -21.44 18.46 -21.10
N GLY A 761 -22.01 18.81 -19.94
CA GLY A 761 -21.29 19.52 -18.89
C GLY A 761 -20.03 18.77 -18.45
N ARG A 762 -20.11 17.44 -18.39
CA ARG A 762 -18.98 16.58 -18.05
C ARG A 762 -17.81 16.70 -19.03
N ASP A 763 -18.10 16.63 -20.33
CA ASP A 763 -17.07 16.67 -21.37
C ASP A 763 -16.45 18.08 -21.48
N PHE A 764 -17.25 19.14 -21.28
CA PHE A 764 -16.73 20.52 -21.25
C PHE A 764 -15.77 20.77 -20.07
N VAL A 765 -16.04 20.23 -18.87
CA VAL A 765 -15.10 20.34 -17.72
C VAL A 765 -13.75 19.74 -18.05
N GLU A 766 -13.73 18.56 -18.64
CA GLU A 766 -12.50 17.84 -18.91
C GLU A 766 -11.61 18.65 -19.86
N ILE A 767 -12.22 19.21 -20.90
CA ILE A 767 -11.53 20.09 -21.86
C ILE A 767 -11.06 21.37 -21.18
N CYS A 768 -11.90 22.02 -20.35
CA CYS A 768 -11.50 23.19 -19.56
C CYS A 768 -10.28 22.88 -18.69
N THR A 769 -10.30 21.74 -18.00
CA THR A 769 -9.24 21.28 -17.10
C THR A 769 -7.93 21.10 -17.85
N ASP A 770 -7.96 20.43 -19.01
CA ASP A 770 -6.77 20.24 -19.85
C ASP A 770 -6.23 21.55 -20.44
N ARG A 771 -7.12 22.49 -20.79
CA ARG A 771 -6.74 23.82 -21.32
C ARG A 771 -6.13 24.72 -20.24
N MET A 772 -6.70 24.72 -19.03
CA MET A 772 -6.15 25.44 -17.88
C MET A 772 -4.76 24.89 -17.52
N ALA A 773 -4.63 23.57 -17.45
CA ALA A 773 -3.36 22.90 -17.15
C ALA A 773 -2.27 23.25 -18.18
N ALA A 774 -2.60 23.17 -19.47
CA ALA A 774 -1.68 23.52 -20.55
C ALA A 774 -1.28 25.00 -20.55
N THR A 775 -2.15 25.89 -20.05
CA THR A 775 -1.90 27.34 -20.02
C THR A 775 -1.00 27.75 -18.86
N ILE A 776 -1.12 27.08 -17.71
CA ILE A 776 -0.29 27.35 -16.53
C ILE A 776 1.17 26.92 -16.77
N GLY A 777 1.38 25.85 -17.56
CA GLY A 777 2.71 25.41 -17.99
C GLY A 777 3.44 24.48 -17.02
N TYR A 778 2.90 24.25 -15.82
CA TYR A 778 3.36 23.20 -14.89
C TYR A 778 2.90 21.80 -15.29
N TYR A 779 1.96 21.70 -16.24
CA TYR A 779 1.51 20.44 -16.81
C TYR A 779 1.94 20.38 -18.28
N SER A 780 2.59 19.28 -18.68
CA SER A 780 2.84 18.98 -20.08
C SER A 780 2.24 17.65 -20.49
N LYS A 781 1.86 17.55 -21.76
CA LYS A 781 1.27 16.33 -22.31
C LYS A 781 2.29 15.19 -22.36
N ASP A 782 3.56 15.50 -22.58
CA ASP A 782 4.66 14.54 -22.73
C ASP A 782 5.35 14.15 -21.40
N GLY A 783 4.92 14.73 -20.27
CA GLY A 783 5.40 14.34 -18.92
C GLY A 783 6.50 15.22 -18.33
N LEU A 784 7.12 16.09 -19.14
CA LEU A 784 8.11 17.08 -18.67
C LEU A 784 7.45 18.46 -18.50
N PRO A 785 7.24 18.99 -17.27
CA PRO A 785 6.60 20.27 -17.08
C PRO A 785 7.42 21.39 -17.75
N ASN A 786 6.77 22.31 -18.47
CA ASN A 786 7.45 23.40 -19.18
C ASN A 786 7.98 24.49 -18.23
N LYS A 787 7.54 24.48 -16.97
CA LYS A 787 7.98 25.38 -15.89
C LYS A 787 8.24 24.57 -14.61
N TYR A 788 9.26 24.96 -13.87
CA TYR A 788 9.56 24.39 -12.54
C TYR A 788 8.61 24.99 -11.50
N LEU A 789 7.96 24.14 -10.70
CA LEU A 789 7.09 24.56 -9.61
C LEU A 789 7.94 24.88 -8.37
N GLY A 790 7.92 26.13 -7.90
CA GLY A 790 8.57 26.51 -6.65
C GLY A 790 7.90 25.87 -5.42
N GLU A 791 8.65 25.71 -4.34
CA GLU A 791 8.14 25.18 -3.07
C GLU A 791 6.98 26.05 -2.55
N GLY A 792 5.91 25.39 -2.10
CA GLY A 792 4.73 26.07 -1.59
C GLY A 792 3.93 26.84 -2.65
N ILE A 793 3.92 26.41 -3.92
CA ILE A 793 3.05 26.99 -4.96
C ILE A 793 2.06 25.93 -5.46
N CYS A 794 0.78 26.26 -5.50
CA CYS A 794 -0.25 25.36 -6.02
C CYS A 794 -0.21 25.33 -7.56
N ALA A 795 0.07 24.17 -8.16
CA ALA A 795 0.19 24.04 -9.63
C ALA A 795 -1.12 24.23 -10.41
N VAL A 796 -2.27 24.26 -9.72
CA VAL A 796 -3.61 24.43 -10.32
C VAL A 796 -4.02 25.90 -10.43
N CYS A 797 -3.71 26.74 -9.42
CA CYS A 797 -4.03 28.18 -9.46
C CYS A 797 -2.81 29.08 -9.63
N GLY A 798 -1.59 28.55 -9.46
CA GLY A 798 -0.32 29.28 -9.61
C GLY A 798 0.04 30.20 -8.44
N TYR A 799 -0.66 30.11 -7.29
CA TYR A 799 -0.44 30.95 -6.11
C TYR A 799 0.18 30.19 -4.94
N ALA A 800 0.81 30.94 -4.03
CA ALA A 800 1.46 30.39 -2.85
C ALA A 800 0.46 29.70 -1.90
N THR A 801 0.87 28.57 -1.34
CA THR A 801 0.24 27.87 -0.21
C THR A 801 0.91 28.32 1.08
N SER A 802 0.16 28.35 2.19
CA SER A 802 0.60 28.89 3.49
C SER A 802 1.87 28.25 4.10
N ASP A 803 2.32 27.09 3.61
CA ASP A 803 3.53 26.39 4.08
C ASP A 803 4.86 26.92 3.49
N GLY A 804 4.85 27.91 2.59
CA GLY A 804 6.07 28.52 2.06
C GLY A 804 6.65 29.60 2.98
N HIS A 805 7.98 29.57 3.20
CA HIS A 805 8.78 30.51 4.04
C HIS A 805 8.62 32.03 3.74
N HIS A 806 7.75 32.44 2.83
CA HIS A 806 7.48 33.84 2.47
C HIS A 806 6.16 34.40 3.04
N ALA A 807 5.30 33.60 3.68
CA ALA A 807 4.04 34.09 4.25
C ALA A 807 4.20 34.84 5.59
N THR A 808 5.37 34.76 6.23
CA THR A 808 5.62 35.32 7.58
C THR A 808 6.32 36.68 7.60
N LEU A 809 6.49 37.37 6.46
CA LEU A 809 7.26 38.63 6.39
C LEU A 809 6.52 39.86 5.84
N THR A 810 5.19 39.85 5.75
CA THR A 810 4.43 41.06 5.37
C THR A 810 3.44 41.44 6.48
N THR A 811 3.80 42.45 7.28
CA THR A 811 2.96 43.04 8.34
C THR A 811 1.93 44.05 7.82
N ASP A 812 1.75 44.16 6.49
CA ASP A 812 0.83 45.09 5.84
C ASP A 812 -0.49 44.37 5.44
N PRO A 813 -1.67 44.80 5.95
CA PRO A 813 -2.98 44.20 5.61
C PRO A 813 -3.31 44.21 4.11
N SER A 814 -2.65 45.07 3.34
CA SER A 814 -2.86 45.22 1.89
C SER A 814 -2.09 44.20 1.03
N GLN A 815 -1.15 43.43 1.61
CA GLN A 815 -0.27 42.48 0.90
C GLN A 815 -0.45 41.02 1.30
N ARG A 816 -1.61 40.65 1.87
CA ARG A 816 -1.87 39.23 2.18
C ARG A 816 -1.94 38.40 0.89
N PRO A 817 -1.23 37.26 0.81
CA PRO A 817 -1.33 36.37 -0.35
C PRO A 817 -2.78 35.92 -0.52
N MET A 818 -3.30 36.08 -1.75
CA MET A 818 -4.64 35.64 -2.10
C MET A 818 -4.76 34.14 -1.78
N PHE A 819 -5.73 33.76 -0.94
CA PHE A 819 -5.98 32.40 -0.41
C PHE A 819 -5.26 31.98 0.89
N SER A 820 -4.76 32.91 1.71
CA SER A 820 -4.12 32.60 3.01
C SER A 820 -4.91 31.68 3.94
N ASP A 821 -6.25 31.73 3.87
CA ASP A 821 -7.15 31.05 4.80
C ASP A 821 -7.68 29.70 4.28
N ASP A 822 -7.28 29.30 3.06
CA ASP A 822 -7.74 28.02 2.50
C ASP A 822 -6.92 26.84 3.04
N PRO A 823 -7.59 25.74 3.45
CA PRO A 823 -6.89 24.55 3.87
C PRO A 823 -6.05 23.98 2.73
N VAL A 824 -4.85 23.54 3.09
CA VAL A 824 -3.85 23.00 2.20
C VAL A 824 -3.86 21.47 2.30
N HIS A 825 -3.70 20.79 1.16
CA HIS A 825 -3.68 19.35 1.07
C HIS A 825 -2.41 18.88 0.35
N GLN A 826 -1.66 18.00 1.01
CA GLN A 826 -0.44 17.40 0.49
C GLN A 826 -0.73 16.00 -0.05
N LEU A 827 -0.35 15.74 -1.30
CA LEU A 827 -0.49 14.43 -1.94
C LEU A 827 0.67 13.49 -1.53
N THR A 828 0.53 12.19 -1.80
CA THR A 828 1.60 11.17 -1.62
C THR A 828 2.90 11.54 -2.32
N CYS A 829 2.80 12.20 -3.47
CA CYS A 829 3.91 12.73 -4.24
C CYS A 829 4.57 13.98 -3.64
N LYS A 830 4.23 14.32 -2.39
CA LYS A 830 4.69 15.48 -1.59
C LYS A 830 4.35 16.86 -2.16
N HIS A 831 3.67 16.95 -3.30
CA HIS A 831 3.19 18.22 -3.85
C HIS A 831 1.98 18.74 -3.05
N VAL A 832 1.99 20.05 -2.82
CA VAL A 832 1.07 20.75 -1.94
C VAL A 832 0.10 21.61 -2.76
N PHE A 833 -1.20 21.53 -2.47
CA PHE A 833 -2.25 22.24 -3.21
C PHE A 833 -3.31 22.82 -2.27
N HIS A 834 -4.01 23.87 -2.69
CA HIS A 834 -5.25 24.26 -2.02
C HIS A 834 -6.28 23.15 -2.13
N GLU A 835 -6.95 22.78 -1.01
CA GLU A 835 -7.93 21.68 -0.96
C GLU A 835 -9.01 21.82 -2.05
N LYS A 836 -9.54 23.04 -2.24
CA LYS A 836 -10.56 23.32 -3.26
C LYS A 836 -10.04 23.14 -4.68
N CYS A 837 -8.79 23.46 -4.94
CA CYS A 837 -8.18 23.34 -6.27
C CYS A 837 -7.92 21.88 -6.64
N ILE A 838 -7.31 21.10 -5.73
CA ILE A 838 -7.02 19.69 -5.98
C ILE A 838 -8.29 18.85 -5.99
N ARG A 839 -9.28 19.15 -5.12
CA ARG A 839 -10.58 18.49 -5.15
C ARG A 839 -11.31 18.75 -6.46
N GLY A 840 -11.29 19.98 -6.97
CA GLY A 840 -11.88 20.29 -8.28
C GLY A 840 -11.20 19.54 -9.43
N TRP A 841 -9.87 19.46 -9.40
CA TRP A 841 -9.08 18.70 -10.37
C TRP A 841 -9.43 17.20 -10.40
N VAL A 842 -9.46 16.57 -9.22
CA VAL A 842 -9.68 15.12 -9.09
C VAL A 842 -11.14 14.74 -9.30
N MET A 843 -12.06 15.35 -8.55
CA MET A 843 -13.46 14.94 -8.52
C MET A 843 -14.23 15.41 -9.75
N ILE A 844 -14.09 16.68 -10.12
CA ILE A 844 -14.87 17.29 -11.20
C ILE A 844 -14.11 17.10 -12.53
N GLY A 845 -12.80 17.30 -12.55
CA GLY A 845 -11.93 17.16 -13.72
C GLY A 845 -11.69 15.72 -14.23
N LYS A 846 -12.05 14.68 -13.46
CA LYS A 846 -11.69 13.25 -13.72
C LYS A 846 -10.20 12.96 -13.79
N LYS A 847 -9.34 13.85 -13.28
CA LYS A 847 -7.90 13.64 -13.35
C LYS A 847 -7.45 12.98 -12.05
N ASP A 848 -7.32 11.66 -12.07
CA ASP A 848 -6.82 10.82 -10.97
C ASP A 848 -5.29 10.88 -10.82
N ILE A 849 -4.70 11.97 -11.29
CA ILE A 849 -3.27 12.13 -11.51
C ILE A 849 -2.84 13.49 -11.00
N CYS A 850 -1.70 13.56 -10.32
CA CYS A 850 -1.13 14.81 -9.84
C CYS A 850 -0.89 15.78 -11.01
N PRO A 851 -1.37 17.05 -10.94
CA PRO A 851 -1.21 18.04 -12.02
C PRO A 851 0.25 18.31 -12.42
N TYR A 852 1.22 17.99 -11.55
CA TYR A 852 2.64 18.27 -11.78
C TYR A 852 3.44 17.00 -12.11
N CYS A 853 3.55 16.06 -11.18
CA CYS A 853 4.41 14.87 -11.34
C CYS A 853 3.75 13.66 -12.01
N LYS A 854 2.45 13.75 -12.30
CA LYS A 854 1.63 12.66 -12.85
C LYS A 854 1.55 11.36 -12.03
N GLU A 855 1.90 11.40 -10.75
CA GLU A 855 1.62 10.28 -9.84
C GLU A 855 0.12 10.10 -9.63
N LYS A 856 -0.35 8.85 -9.58
CA LYS A 856 -1.77 8.57 -9.33
C LYS A 856 -2.15 9.03 -7.93
N VAL A 857 -3.28 9.72 -7.84
CA VAL A 857 -3.82 10.25 -6.60
C VAL A 857 -4.80 9.24 -6.00
N GLU A 858 -4.64 8.92 -4.72
CA GLU A 858 -5.57 8.04 -4.02
C GLU A 858 -6.95 8.71 -3.85
N LEU A 859 -7.90 8.32 -4.69
CA LEU A 859 -9.26 8.87 -4.68
C LEU A 859 -9.98 8.68 -3.34
N LYS A 860 -9.57 7.70 -2.51
CA LYS A 860 -10.14 7.46 -1.17
C LYS A 860 -9.94 8.65 -0.23
N GLN A 861 -8.82 9.38 -0.37
CA GLN A 861 -8.49 10.52 0.49
C GLN A 861 -9.45 11.71 0.30
N PHE A 862 -10.14 11.78 -0.84
CA PHE A 862 -11.08 12.85 -1.19
C PHE A 862 -12.54 12.48 -0.97
N LYS A 863 -12.84 11.22 -0.64
CA LYS A 863 -14.20 10.72 -0.36
C LYS A 863 -14.53 10.96 1.11
N ARG A 864 -15.21 12.06 1.41
CA ARG A 864 -15.70 12.35 2.78
C ARG A 864 -17.12 11.83 3.01
N ASN A 865 -17.92 11.70 1.95
CA ASN A 865 -19.33 11.32 2.05
C ASN A 865 -19.64 9.99 1.33
N PRO A 866 -20.50 9.12 1.88
CA PRO A 866 -20.98 7.90 1.21
C PRO A 866 -21.63 8.15 -0.15
N TRP A 867 -22.12 9.37 -0.38
CA TRP A 867 -22.74 9.80 -1.63
C TRP A 867 -21.74 10.03 -2.79
N ASP A 868 -20.43 10.07 -2.51
CA ASP A 868 -19.39 10.21 -3.54
C ASP A 868 -19.25 8.93 -4.41
N THR A 869 -19.70 7.76 -3.93
CA THR A 869 -19.78 6.53 -4.75
C THR A 869 -20.97 6.55 -5.71
N GLN A 870 -22.09 7.21 -5.35
CA GLN A 870 -23.23 7.37 -6.25
C GLN A 870 -22.88 8.24 -7.47
N GLN A 871 -21.97 9.21 -7.30
CA GLN A 871 -21.42 9.98 -8.43
C GLN A 871 -20.75 9.05 -9.47
N GLN A 872 -20.07 7.97 -9.06
CA GLN A 872 -19.41 7.04 -9.99
C GLN A 872 -20.40 6.19 -10.81
N LEU A 873 -21.50 5.75 -10.20
CA LEU A 873 -22.56 5.02 -10.91
C LEU A 873 -23.27 5.92 -11.93
N TYR A 874 -23.59 7.15 -11.55
CA TYR A 874 -24.15 8.15 -12.45
C TYR A 874 -23.19 8.47 -13.60
N LEU A 875 -21.87 8.53 -13.34
CA LEU A 875 -20.86 8.72 -14.38
C LEU A 875 -20.81 7.56 -15.40
N ASN A 876 -20.96 6.30 -14.96
CA ASN A 876 -21.04 5.16 -15.87
C ASN A 876 -22.33 5.20 -16.72
N LEU A 877 -23.45 5.63 -16.12
CA LEU A 877 -24.70 5.86 -16.84
C LEU A 877 -24.53 6.92 -17.94
N LEU A 878 -23.85 8.03 -17.65
CA LEU A 878 -23.56 9.08 -18.64
C LEU A 878 -22.69 8.58 -19.82
N ASP A 879 -21.73 7.69 -19.57
CA ASP A 879 -20.93 7.05 -20.63
C ASP A 879 -21.81 6.13 -21.51
N GLY A 880 -22.81 5.47 -20.95
CA GLY A 880 -23.82 4.71 -21.69
C GLY A 880 -24.74 5.59 -22.55
N VAL A 881 -25.17 6.73 -22.02
CA VAL A 881 -25.97 7.73 -22.77
C VAL A 881 -25.17 8.27 -23.97
N ARG A 882 -23.86 8.48 -23.83
CA ARG A 882 -22.99 8.91 -24.95
C ARG A 882 -23.02 7.90 -26.10
N TYR A 883 -23.01 6.61 -25.78
CA TYR A 883 -23.12 5.55 -26.80
C TYR A 883 -24.48 5.59 -27.51
N LEU A 884 -25.57 5.71 -26.74
CA LEU A 884 -26.94 5.75 -27.27
C LEU A 884 -27.16 6.97 -28.17
N VAL A 885 -26.80 8.18 -27.73
CA VAL A 885 -27.10 9.41 -28.47
C VAL A 885 -26.21 9.61 -29.69
N VAL A 886 -24.95 9.17 -29.63
CA VAL A 886 -23.97 9.45 -30.70
C VAL A 886 -23.74 8.25 -31.59
N TRP A 887 -23.40 7.10 -31.01
CA TRP A 887 -22.92 5.96 -31.78
C TRP A 887 -24.07 5.15 -32.39
N GLN A 888 -25.20 4.97 -31.70
CA GLN A 888 -26.33 4.24 -32.29
C GLN A 888 -26.87 4.89 -33.57
N PRO A 889 -27.14 6.20 -33.66
CA PRO A 889 -27.60 6.81 -34.91
C PRO A 889 -26.58 6.69 -36.05
N ILE A 890 -25.27 6.79 -35.74
CA ILE A 890 -24.21 6.59 -36.73
C ILE A 890 -24.19 5.14 -37.22
N ILE A 891 -24.35 4.16 -36.32
CA ILE A 891 -24.41 2.74 -36.67
C ILE A 891 -25.64 2.45 -37.51
N PHE A 892 -26.83 2.91 -37.11
CA PHE A 892 -28.06 2.74 -37.89
C PHE A 892 -27.97 3.42 -39.25
N GLY A 893 -27.41 4.63 -39.34
CA GLY A 893 -27.17 5.30 -40.61
C GLY A 893 -26.20 4.54 -41.52
N ALA A 894 -25.14 3.93 -40.96
CA ALA A 894 -24.21 3.10 -41.70
C ALA A 894 -24.84 1.77 -42.16
N VAL A 895 -25.69 1.16 -41.34
CA VAL A 895 -26.45 -0.04 -41.70
C VAL A 895 -27.48 0.25 -42.78
N GLN A 896 -28.21 1.37 -42.68
CA GLN A 896 -29.13 1.82 -43.72
C GLN A 896 -28.40 2.09 -45.04
N LEU A 897 -27.22 2.74 -44.98
CA LEU A 897 -26.38 2.92 -46.15
C LEU A 897 -25.93 1.57 -46.73
N ALA A 898 -25.62 0.59 -45.87
CA ALA A 898 -25.27 -0.76 -46.32
C ALA A 898 -26.47 -1.44 -47.00
N TYR A 899 -27.68 -1.34 -46.45
CA TYR A 899 -28.89 -1.87 -47.08
C TYR A 899 -29.13 -1.25 -48.45
N TYR A 900 -29.04 0.07 -48.56
CA TYR A 900 -29.12 0.77 -49.83
C TYR A 900 -28.07 0.29 -50.84
N LEU A 901 -26.81 0.14 -50.42
CA LEU A 901 -25.71 -0.31 -51.29
C LEU A 901 -25.84 -1.78 -51.73
N PHE A 902 -26.40 -2.64 -50.88
CA PHE A 902 -26.62 -4.06 -51.18
C PHE A 902 -27.98 -4.34 -51.83
N GLY A 903 -28.81 -3.31 -52.06
CA GLY A 903 -30.14 -3.46 -52.64
C GLY A 903 -31.11 -4.26 -51.75
N LEU A 904 -30.92 -4.16 -50.43
CA LEU A 904 -31.70 -4.85 -49.39
C LEU A 904 -32.76 -3.92 -48.76
N ASP A 905 -33.01 -2.74 -49.34
CA ASP A 905 -34.02 -1.78 -48.87
C ASP A 905 -35.45 -2.15 -49.28
#